data_AF-A0A151IJM3-F1
#
_entry.id   AF-A0A151IJM3-F1
#
_cell.length_a   1.000
_cell.length_b   1.000
_cell.length_c   1.000
_cell.angle_alpha   90.00
_cell.angle_beta   90.00
_cell.angle_gamma   90.00
#
_symmetry.space_group_name_H-M   'P 1'
#
loop_
_entity.id
_entity.type
_entity.pdbx_description
1 polymer ?
#
loop_
_entity_poly.entity_id
_entity_poly.type
_entity_poly.pdbx_seq_one_letter_code
_entity_poly.pdbx_strand_id
1 'polypeptide(L)'
;IKRLKRKIKQKFKADFDTVMVSLKSKLDKNHLDVLEQIGKSNKEFLKRIILKCNNNKVNKQYSPELRSFALTLHYYSPKAYDYVRKKFDCILPHPKTLYKWYTSINGNPGFNSEALKSIEERCKFVNYSLFGAVIFDEMDIKSEVERVGSKMYGLVDFGGMEKYIAIDDPNKLAKQVLVFTVVCINGSWKIPFGYFFIDSLKADAKKFLILKSLELLHASGIFITSLTFDGAAVNMSIMKQLTGFHIDKEYQNNNLQTYFLHPVTEKKVFIFLDPSHMLKLVRNCLGDFRTIIAEDEEVSWKYFEQLHTIQEKEGLHLANKLRCKHLNYRKQKMKVRLAAQLFSNSVADSMTVLKNMNISLFKDSIAIIRFINLFNDLFDIMNSKSLKSSHFKKPLQYSKENENQQNHNNIIFEKLLECEKYILNLETKNSEKLIFSKRKVGFVGFLICIYSLQQLYHELCENEKVLKYIPSYKMSQDHIELLFGCIRAHNGCNNNPTVRQFVGIFKKILVHHELRTDNTGNCIPQENISILHITSKIDPVNVINMTTPSIQHVLPEINNNKEDGSIIDKNIDRDTERLLTLIKNFDTHSYVTHPCTVSEIAETIISYIAGSVVRFLQREIKCEYCLKALESSTSSNSSLISIKSRGFLIYPSSDVIFICTKAEKIIKMCLHESGGKFLLKKFSDQFLMNLVKRSLISCNLLFSNLKDHNNNQSTLESHSIYLTEAIIKKFIKIRLHYICSKTVDKSISDRQKFTKLIQHKHQ
;
A
#
# COMPACT_ATOMS: atom_id res chain seq x y z
N ILE A 1 40.77 41.68 -41.91
CA ILE A 1 40.82 40.34 -41.25
C ILE A 1 39.95 40.23 -39.96
N LYS A 2 40.09 41.09 -38.93
CA LYS A 2 39.25 41.05 -37.71
C LYS A 2 37.73 41.18 -37.97
N ARG A 3 37.32 41.99 -38.96
CA ARG A 3 35.90 42.17 -39.37
C ARG A 3 35.34 40.94 -40.10
N LEU A 4 36.18 40.25 -40.90
CA LEU A 4 35.86 38.96 -41.55
C LEU A 4 35.78 37.82 -40.54
N LYS A 5 36.69 37.77 -39.55
CA LYS A 5 36.60 36.82 -38.43
C LYS A 5 35.33 37.05 -37.59
N ARG A 6 34.86 38.30 -37.41
CA ARG A 6 33.56 38.60 -36.76
C ARG A 6 32.35 38.17 -37.61
N LYS A 7 32.37 38.38 -38.93
CA LYS A 7 31.30 37.91 -39.84
C LYS A 7 31.24 36.37 -39.94
N ILE A 8 32.38 35.69 -39.91
CA ILE A 8 32.43 34.21 -39.88
C ILE A 8 31.96 33.67 -38.51
N LYS A 9 32.30 34.35 -37.40
CA LYS A 9 31.82 33.98 -36.05
C LYS A 9 30.31 34.25 -35.84
N GLN A 10 29.73 35.21 -36.58
CA GLN A 10 28.28 35.44 -36.62
C GLN A 10 27.54 34.44 -37.52
N LYS A 11 28.15 33.95 -38.61
CA LYS A 11 27.54 32.90 -39.47
C LYS A 11 27.47 31.50 -38.83
N PHE A 12 28.25 31.23 -37.78
CA PHE A 12 28.21 29.95 -37.03
C PHE A 12 27.36 29.99 -35.75
N LYS A 13 26.56 31.03 -35.56
CA LYS A 13 25.49 31.07 -34.56
C LYS A 13 24.17 30.67 -35.25
N ALA A 14 24.14 29.48 -35.84
CA ALA A 14 22.86 28.91 -36.26
C ALA A 14 22.12 28.54 -34.96
N ASP A 15 20.94 29.10 -34.78
CA ASP A 15 20.04 28.71 -33.70
C ASP A 15 19.80 27.20 -33.78
N PHE A 16 19.62 26.58 -32.61
CA PHE A 16 19.32 25.15 -32.52
C PHE A 16 18.13 24.77 -33.42
N ASP A 17 17.18 25.70 -33.62
CA ASP A 17 16.04 25.54 -34.51
C ASP A 17 16.41 25.53 -36.00
N THR A 18 17.40 26.32 -36.43
CA THR A 18 17.88 26.30 -37.83
C THR A 18 18.65 25.01 -38.14
N VAL A 19 19.40 24.50 -37.16
CA VAL A 19 20.09 23.19 -37.27
C VAL A 19 19.07 22.04 -37.29
N MET A 20 18.02 22.12 -36.47
CA MET A 20 16.90 21.16 -36.47
C MET A 20 16.15 21.15 -37.80
N VAL A 21 15.89 22.31 -38.42
CA VAL A 21 15.26 22.39 -39.75
C VAL A 21 16.15 21.76 -40.84
N SER A 22 17.47 21.90 -40.75
CA SER A 22 18.40 21.25 -41.69
C SER A 22 18.57 19.74 -41.46
N LEU A 23 18.34 19.26 -40.24
CA LEU A 23 18.32 17.84 -39.91
C LEU A 23 16.98 17.20 -40.27
N LYS A 24 15.88 17.96 -40.22
CA LYS A 24 14.54 17.58 -40.68
C LYS A 24 14.49 17.22 -42.18
N SER A 25 15.42 17.72 -42.99
CA SER A 25 15.52 17.37 -44.41
C SER A 25 16.43 16.18 -44.72
N LYS A 26 17.12 15.60 -43.72
CA LYS A 26 18.11 14.51 -43.91
C LYS A 26 17.79 13.23 -43.13
N LEU A 27 16.75 13.22 -42.30
CA LEU A 27 16.36 12.10 -41.44
C LEU A 27 14.88 11.75 -41.67
N ASP A 28 14.56 10.45 -41.68
CA ASP A 28 13.18 9.97 -41.78
C ASP A 28 12.30 10.49 -40.62
N LYS A 29 11.01 10.72 -40.90
CA LYS A 29 10.00 11.22 -39.93
C LYS A 29 10.02 10.46 -38.60
N ASN A 30 10.19 9.14 -38.64
CA ASN A 30 10.25 8.29 -37.46
C ASN A 30 11.45 8.60 -36.54
N HIS A 31 12.58 9.09 -37.07
CA HIS A 31 13.76 9.46 -36.27
C HIS A 31 13.64 10.85 -35.64
N LEU A 32 12.87 11.74 -36.26
CA LEU A 32 12.60 13.10 -35.75
C LEU A 32 11.61 13.08 -34.58
N ASP A 33 10.57 12.24 -34.66
CA ASP A 33 9.62 12.06 -33.56
C ASP A 33 10.31 11.49 -32.31
N VAL A 34 11.26 10.56 -32.48
CA VAL A 34 12.08 10.02 -31.38
C VAL A 34 12.94 11.11 -30.74
N LEU A 35 13.58 11.99 -31.53
CA LEU A 35 14.41 13.08 -31.00
C LEU A 35 13.60 14.18 -30.31
N GLU A 36 12.38 14.47 -30.78
CA GLU A 36 11.48 15.41 -30.14
C GLU A 36 10.94 14.85 -28.81
N GLN A 37 10.65 13.54 -28.73
CA GLN A 37 10.17 12.83 -27.54
C GLN A 37 11.24 12.51 -26.49
N ILE A 38 12.53 12.60 -26.80
CA ILE A 38 13.61 12.39 -25.82
C ILE A 38 13.57 13.49 -24.74
N GLY A 39 13.47 13.08 -23.47
CA GLY A 39 13.43 13.97 -22.31
C GLY A 39 14.61 14.96 -22.24
N LYS A 40 14.38 16.14 -21.64
CA LYS A 40 15.37 17.25 -21.59
C LYS A 40 16.73 16.83 -21.00
N SER A 41 16.72 15.97 -19.97
CA SER A 41 17.93 15.40 -19.35
C SER A 41 18.74 14.53 -20.34
N ASN A 42 18.05 13.72 -21.15
CA ASN A 42 18.66 12.85 -22.14
C ASN A 42 19.25 13.65 -23.30
N LYS A 43 18.61 14.76 -23.71
CA LYS A 43 19.15 15.68 -24.72
C LYS A 43 20.50 16.26 -24.29
N GLU A 44 20.62 16.71 -23.04
CA GLU A 44 21.88 17.26 -22.52
C GLU A 44 22.94 16.18 -22.30
N PHE A 45 22.53 14.99 -21.85
CA PHE A 45 23.41 13.83 -21.74
C PHE A 45 24.02 13.47 -23.10
N LEU A 46 23.19 13.31 -24.14
CA LEU A 46 23.60 13.00 -25.52
C LEU A 46 24.49 14.09 -26.13
N LYS A 47 24.15 15.38 -25.93
CA LYS A 47 24.98 16.51 -26.37
C LYS A 47 26.40 16.42 -25.82
N ARG A 48 26.56 16.06 -24.55
CA ARG A 48 27.88 15.90 -23.93
C ARG A 48 28.65 14.70 -24.47
N ILE A 49 27.97 13.61 -24.82
CA ILE A 49 28.60 12.46 -25.51
C ILE A 49 29.16 12.91 -26.84
N ILE A 50 28.33 13.54 -27.67
CA ILE A 50 28.72 14.00 -29.02
C ILE A 50 29.91 14.96 -28.95
N LEU A 51 29.90 15.91 -28.01
CA LEU A 51 31.01 16.84 -27.82
C LEU A 51 32.30 16.11 -27.43
N LYS A 52 32.22 15.08 -26.59
CA LYS A 52 33.38 14.32 -26.15
C LYS A 52 33.94 13.41 -27.26
N CYS A 53 33.07 12.75 -28.04
CA CYS A 53 33.45 11.97 -29.22
C CYS A 53 34.14 12.85 -30.27
N ASN A 54 33.71 14.11 -30.41
CA ASN A 54 34.30 15.08 -31.33
C ASN A 54 35.53 15.82 -30.76
N ASN A 55 36.13 15.33 -29.66
CA ASN A 55 37.28 15.93 -28.96
C ASN A 55 37.11 17.40 -28.55
N ASN A 56 35.87 17.87 -28.39
CA ASN A 56 35.57 19.23 -27.95
C ASN A 56 35.55 19.34 -26.42
N LYS A 57 35.90 20.50 -25.89
CA LYS A 57 35.85 20.78 -24.44
C LYS A 57 34.39 20.78 -23.97
N VAL A 58 34.08 19.91 -23.00
CA VAL A 58 32.76 19.86 -22.35
C VAL A 58 32.67 20.99 -21.30
N ASN A 59 31.52 21.67 -21.24
CA ASN A 59 31.28 22.72 -20.24
C ASN A 59 31.38 22.15 -18.80
N LYS A 60 32.10 22.86 -17.92
CA LYS A 60 32.24 22.49 -16.50
C LYS A 60 30.94 22.68 -15.71
N GLN A 61 30.05 23.56 -16.15
CA GLN A 61 28.73 23.74 -15.52
C GLN A 61 27.75 22.65 -16.01
N TYR A 62 27.06 22.03 -15.06
CA TYR A 62 26.04 21.02 -15.29
C TYR A 62 24.66 21.67 -15.26
N SER A 63 23.77 21.27 -16.17
CA SER A 63 22.39 21.78 -16.17
C SER A 63 21.63 21.31 -14.93
N PRO A 64 20.58 22.03 -14.50
CA PRO A 64 19.65 21.60 -13.45
C PRO A 64 19.11 20.18 -13.63
N GLU A 65 18.74 19.81 -14.85
CA GLU A 65 18.15 18.52 -15.20
C GLU A 65 19.18 17.40 -15.10
N LEU A 66 20.41 17.63 -15.59
CA LEU A 66 21.51 16.67 -15.49
C LEU A 66 21.99 16.52 -14.03
N ARG A 67 21.96 17.61 -13.25
CA ARG A 67 22.21 17.59 -11.81
C ARG A 67 21.17 16.73 -11.09
N SER A 68 19.88 16.95 -11.36
CA SER A 68 18.78 16.15 -10.81
C SER A 68 18.93 14.67 -11.17
N PHE A 69 19.16 14.35 -12.45
CA PHE A 69 19.38 12.97 -12.90
C PHE A 69 20.58 12.30 -12.20
N ALA A 70 21.73 12.98 -12.15
CA ALA A 70 22.94 12.44 -11.53
C ALA A 70 22.76 12.20 -10.02
N LEU A 71 22.10 13.13 -9.33
CA LEU A 71 21.77 13.01 -7.92
C LEU A 71 20.81 11.82 -7.69
N THR A 72 19.75 11.70 -8.49
CA THR A 72 18.78 10.60 -8.38
C THR A 72 19.40 9.24 -8.64
N LEU A 73 20.22 9.10 -9.69
CA LEU A 73 20.89 7.83 -10.00
C LEU A 73 21.88 7.43 -8.88
N HIS A 74 22.65 8.39 -8.36
CA HIS A 74 23.55 8.16 -7.23
C HIS A 74 22.80 7.85 -5.92
N TYR A 75 21.60 8.40 -5.72
CA TYR A 75 20.75 8.09 -4.59
C TYR A 75 20.29 6.63 -4.61
N TYR A 76 19.79 6.13 -5.74
CA TYR A 76 19.31 4.75 -5.86
C TYR A 76 20.44 3.74 -5.73
N SER A 77 21.59 3.99 -6.37
CA SER A 77 22.74 3.10 -6.25
C SER A 77 24.03 3.82 -6.65
N PRO A 78 24.93 4.12 -5.68
CA PRO A 78 26.26 4.65 -5.97
C PRO A 78 27.06 3.71 -6.90
N LYS A 79 26.90 2.39 -6.73
CA LYS A 79 27.54 1.39 -7.60
C LYS A 79 27.04 1.46 -9.04
N ALA A 80 25.72 1.59 -9.24
CA ALA A 80 25.14 1.75 -10.57
C ALA A 80 25.56 3.09 -11.18
N TYR A 81 25.59 4.15 -10.39
CA TYR A 81 26.08 5.46 -10.82
C TYR A 81 27.52 5.39 -11.32
N ASP A 82 28.41 4.77 -10.55
CA ASP A 82 29.82 4.61 -10.93
C ASP A 82 29.98 3.73 -12.19
N TYR A 83 29.16 2.68 -12.32
CA TYR A 83 29.13 1.85 -13.52
C TYR A 83 28.70 2.64 -14.76
N VAL A 84 27.55 3.34 -14.69
CA VAL A 84 27.03 4.19 -15.78
C VAL A 84 28.05 5.28 -16.10
N ARG A 85 28.60 5.95 -15.09
CA ARG A 85 29.65 6.95 -15.27
C ARG A 85 30.87 6.37 -16.00
N LYS A 86 31.34 5.17 -15.66
CA LYS A 86 32.48 4.54 -16.35
C LYS A 86 32.14 4.10 -17.77
N LYS A 87 30.95 3.54 -17.99
CA LYS A 87 30.50 3.07 -19.32
C LYS A 87 30.25 4.19 -20.31
N PHE A 88 29.78 5.34 -19.84
CA PHE A 88 29.59 6.54 -20.65
C PHE A 88 30.70 7.57 -20.40
N ASP A 89 31.96 7.14 -20.55
CA ASP A 89 33.15 8.00 -20.61
C ASP A 89 33.21 9.12 -19.55
N CYS A 90 32.78 8.87 -18.32
CA CYS A 90 32.75 9.85 -17.24
C CYS A 90 32.01 11.16 -17.57
N ILE A 91 30.97 11.10 -18.40
CA ILE A 91 30.13 12.25 -18.79
C ILE A 91 29.34 12.80 -17.59
N LEU A 92 28.97 11.90 -16.68
CA LEU A 92 28.32 12.26 -15.42
C LEU A 92 29.31 12.91 -14.42
N PRO A 93 28.81 13.81 -13.53
CA PRO A 93 29.61 14.43 -12.49
C PRO A 93 30.49 13.44 -11.71
N HIS A 94 31.63 13.89 -11.20
CA HIS A 94 32.36 13.09 -10.22
C HIS A 94 31.57 13.08 -8.89
N PRO A 95 31.57 11.98 -8.09
CA PRO A 95 30.91 11.94 -6.78
C PRO A 95 31.28 13.11 -5.85
N LYS A 96 32.55 13.56 -5.87
CA LYS A 96 32.99 14.80 -5.19
C LYS A 96 32.16 16.04 -5.55
N THR A 97 31.76 16.19 -6.81
CA THR A 97 30.88 17.27 -7.27
C THR A 97 29.47 17.10 -6.71
N LEU A 98 28.96 15.86 -6.65
CA LEU A 98 27.68 15.57 -6.00
C LEU A 98 27.70 15.93 -4.51
N TYR A 99 28.77 15.57 -3.80
CA TYR A 99 28.90 15.93 -2.37
C TYR A 99 28.91 17.45 -2.16
N LYS A 100 29.59 18.22 -3.04
CA LYS A 100 29.54 19.70 -3.00
C LYS A 100 28.12 20.25 -3.22
N TRP A 101 27.30 19.56 -4.01
CA TRP A 101 25.90 19.95 -4.20
C TRP A 101 25.01 19.66 -3.00
N TYR A 102 25.36 18.68 -2.16
CA TYR A 102 24.66 18.43 -0.90
C TYR A 102 25.14 19.34 0.25
N THR A 103 26.37 19.84 0.20
CA THR A 103 26.89 20.75 1.25
C THR A 103 26.18 22.10 1.29
N SER A 104 25.50 22.51 0.22
CA SER A 104 24.74 23.77 0.20
C SER A 104 23.48 23.76 1.05
N ILE A 105 23.05 22.58 1.54
CA ILE A 105 21.86 22.43 2.37
C ILE A 105 22.29 22.17 3.80
N ASN A 106 21.82 23.03 4.71
CA ASN A 106 21.91 22.77 6.12
C ASN A 106 21.05 21.55 6.44
N GLY A 107 21.61 20.64 7.20
CA GLY A 107 20.89 19.48 7.69
C GLY A 107 21.47 19.08 9.00
N ASN A 108 21.82 20.07 9.82
CA ASN A 108 21.96 19.88 11.25
C ASN A 108 20.57 19.60 11.84
N PRO A 109 20.49 18.98 13.03
CA PRO A 109 19.24 18.85 13.77
C PRO A 109 18.62 20.21 14.07
N GLY A 110 17.32 20.21 14.36
CA GLY A 110 16.49 21.41 14.45
C GLY A 110 15.43 21.50 13.35
N PHE A 111 14.70 22.62 13.34
CA PHE A 111 13.82 22.96 12.23
C PHE A 111 14.65 23.50 11.06
N ASN A 112 14.44 22.94 9.87
CA ASN A 112 15.22 23.20 8.67
C ASN A 112 14.73 24.48 7.99
N SER A 113 15.58 25.51 7.97
CA SER A 113 15.24 26.82 7.41
C SER A 113 14.96 26.77 5.91
N GLU A 114 15.66 25.90 5.18
CA GLU A 114 15.51 25.77 3.75
C GLU A 114 14.20 25.05 3.39
N ALA A 115 13.78 24.06 4.19
CA ALA A 115 12.49 23.41 4.03
C ALA A 115 11.33 24.41 4.26
N LEU A 116 11.43 25.24 5.31
CA LEU A 116 10.46 26.28 5.61
C LEU A 116 10.39 27.34 4.49
N LYS A 117 11.53 27.79 3.96
CA LYS A 117 11.58 28.69 2.80
C LYS A 117 10.93 28.10 1.56
N SER A 118 11.13 26.81 1.27
CA SER A 118 10.46 26.16 0.15
C SER A 118 8.94 26.11 0.32
N ILE A 119 8.44 25.96 1.55
CA ILE A 119 7.01 26.08 1.85
C ILE A 119 6.55 27.52 1.59
N GLU A 120 7.29 28.52 2.07
CA GLU A 120 7.00 29.94 1.88
C GLU A 120 6.93 30.32 0.39
N GLU A 121 7.91 29.92 -0.41
CA GLU A 121 7.92 30.10 -1.86
C GLU A 121 6.71 29.45 -2.53
N ARG A 122 6.32 28.26 -2.07
CA ARG A 122 5.16 27.53 -2.60
C ARG A 122 3.85 28.26 -2.27
N CYS A 123 3.70 28.79 -1.05
CA CYS A 123 2.55 29.57 -0.63
C CYS A 123 2.44 30.88 -1.41
N LYS A 124 3.55 31.59 -1.64
CA LYS A 124 3.57 32.84 -2.45
C LYS A 124 3.21 32.61 -3.92
N PHE A 125 3.49 31.42 -4.45
CA PHE A 125 3.23 31.10 -5.86
C PHE A 125 1.76 30.77 -6.16
N VAL A 126 1.01 30.28 -5.17
CA VAL A 126 -0.39 29.89 -5.38
C VAL A 126 -1.34 31.02 -5.01
N ASN A 127 -2.41 31.17 -5.79
CA ASN A 127 -3.44 32.20 -5.54
C ASN A 127 -4.49 31.76 -4.50
N TYR A 128 -4.26 30.64 -3.81
CA TYR A 128 -5.18 30.06 -2.83
C TYR A 128 -4.41 29.63 -1.58
N SER A 129 -5.08 29.66 -0.44
CA SER A 129 -4.49 29.24 0.84
C SER A 129 -4.14 27.76 0.84
N LEU A 130 -2.94 27.43 1.30
CA LEU A 130 -2.51 26.04 1.48
C LEU A 130 -2.83 25.57 2.90
N PHE A 131 -3.41 24.38 2.99
CA PHE A 131 -3.73 23.73 4.25
C PHE A 131 -2.83 22.51 4.45
N GLY A 132 -2.30 22.34 5.66
CA GLY A 132 -1.34 21.31 6.00
C GLY A 132 -1.72 20.51 7.24
N ALA A 133 -1.32 19.24 7.27
CA ALA A 133 -1.33 18.37 8.43
C ALA A 133 0.10 18.17 8.93
N VAL A 134 0.35 18.41 10.21
CA VAL A 134 1.64 18.14 10.85
C VAL A 134 1.63 16.74 11.42
N ILE A 135 2.64 15.95 11.08
CA ILE A 135 2.79 14.56 11.48
C ILE A 135 4.17 14.40 12.08
N PHE A 136 4.23 13.84 13.28
CA PHE A 136 5.50 13.49 13.92
C PHE A 136 5.49 12.05 14.43
N ASP A 137 6.68 11.47 14.46
CA ASP A 137 6.93 10.15 15.02
C ASP A 137 8.43 10.00 15.33
N GLU A 138 8.76 8.97 16.10
CA GLU A 138 10.10 8.62 16.50
C GLU A 138 10.62 7.38 15.77
N MET A 139 11.91 7.41 15.42
CA MET A 139 12.61 6.26 14.85
C MET A 139 13.81 5.87 15.73
N ASP A 140 13.91 4.60 16.09
CA ASP A 140 15.11 4.06 16.74
C ASP A 140 16.35 4.20 15.83
N ILE A 141 17.47 4.62 16.42
CA ILE A 141 18.77 4.77 15.76
C ILE A 141 19.85 3.99 16.51
N LYS A 142 20.99 3.75 15.85
CA LYS A 142 22.13 3.08 16.48
C LYS A 142 22.84 4.06 17.40
N SER A 143 22.75 3.81 18.71
CA SER A 143 23.47 4.57 19.74
C SER A 143 24.96 4.27 19.69
N GLU A 144 25.72 5.20 19.12
CA GLU A 144 27.18 5.12 19.00
C GLU A 144 27.73 6.54 18.87
N VAL A 145 28.88 6.79 19.51
CA VAL A 145 29.61 8.06 19.34
C VAL A 145 30.58 7.94 18.19
N GLU A 146 30.43 8.81 17.19
CA GLU A 146 31.36 8.90 16.06
C GLU A 146 32.08 10.25 16.10
N ARG A 147 33.42 10.23 16.08
CA ARG A 147 34.23 11.44 15.94
C ARG A 147 34.75 11.57 14.51
N VAL A 148 34.42 12.68 13.84
CA VAL A 148 34.93 13.00 12.50
C VAL A 148 35.65 14.35 12.58
N GLY A 149 36.98 14.31 12.59
CA GLY A 149 37.81 15.50 12.82
C GLY A 149 37.53 16.10 14.20
N SER A 150 37.08 17.36 14.22
CA SER A 150 36.70 18.08 15.45
C SER A 150 35.24 17.89 15.87
N LYS A 151 34.38 17.30 15.03
CA LYS A 151 32.95 17.13 15.33
C LYS A 151 32.66 15.76 15.95
N MET A 152 31.86 15.78 17.01
CA MET A 152 31.31 14.60 17.67
C MET A 152 29.86 14.40 17.23
N TYR A 153 29.49 13.16 16.91
CA TYR A 153 28.14 12.71 16.59
C TYR A 153 27.72 11.61 17.57
N GLY A 154 26.42 11.45 17.80
CA GLY A 154 25.89 10.36 18.64
C GLY A 154 25.25 10.80 19.95
N LEU A 155 25.36 12.08 20.30
CA LEU A 155 24.75 12.67 21.49
C LEU A 155 23.34 13.20 21.20
N VAL A 156 22.57 13.44 22.25
CA VAL A 156 21.32 14.19 22.20
C VAL A 156 21.59 15.59 21.63
N ASP A 157 20.77 16.02 20.68
CA ASP A 157 20.96 17.28 19.96
C ASP A 157 19.60 17.83 19.53
N PHE A 158 19.25 19.00 20.07
CA PHE A 158 18.01 19.71 19.81
C PHE A 158 18.17 20.87 18.81
N GLY A 159 19.32 20.97 18.15
CA GLY A 159 19.57 21.95 17.11
C GLY A 159 19.62 23.39 17.61
N GLY A 160 20.13 23.63 18.82
CA GLY A 160 20.21 24.96 19.43
C GLY A 160 19.02 25.33 20.32
N MET A 161 18.01 24.46 20.44
CA MET A 161 16.85 24.65 21.31
C MET A 161 17.03 24.11 22.73
N GLU A 162 18.24 23.66 23.08
CA GLU A 162 18.61 23.20 24.42
C GLU A 162 18.39 24.29 25.49
N LYS A 163 18.43 25.57 25.11
CA LYS A 163 18.20 26.70 26.01
C LYS A 163 16.75 26.82 26.49
N TYR A 164 15.80 26.20 25.77
CA TYR A 164 14.37 26.28 26.05
C TYR A 164 13.79 24.96 26.57
N ILE A 165 14.57 23.89 26.52
CA ILE A 165 14.17 22.56 26.91
C ILE A 165 15.02 22.15 28.11
N ALA A 166 14.40 21.75 29.21
CA ALA A 166 15.13 21.18 30.33
C ALA A 166 15.73 19.82 29.90
N ILE A 167 17.06 19.79 29.74
CA ILE A 167 17.81 18.59 29.39
C ILE A 167 18.43 18.03 30.66
N ASP A 168 18.09 16.79 31.00
CA ASP A 168 18.63 16.13 32.19
C ASP A 168 20.15 15.88 32.05
N ASP A 169 20.62 15.46 30.86
CA ASP A 169 22.05 15.29 30.56
C ASP A 169 22.36 15.50 29.06
N PRO A 170 23.09 16.55 28.66
CA PRO A 170 23.43 16.84 27.26
C PRO A 170 24.51 15.89 26.69
N ASN A 171 25.24 15.16 27.53
CA ASN A 171 26.24 14.18 27.10
C ASN A 171 25.65 12.78 26.92
N LYS A 172 24.33 12.64 27.05
CA LYS A 172 23.64 11.37 26.87
C LYS A 172 23.64 10.93 25.41
N LEU A 173 23.76 9.63 25.19
CA LEU A 173 23.69 9.04 23.86
C LEU A 173 22.27 9.11 23.32
N ALA A 174 22.13 9.51 22.06
CA ALA A 174 20.85 9.46 21.37
C ALA A 174 20.48 8.00 21.06
N LYS A 175 19.22 7.64 21.35
CA LYS A 175 18.63 6.33 21.04
C LYS A 175 17.60 6.41 19.94
N GLN A 176 16.97 7.57 19.78
CA GLN A 176 15.89 7.79 18.84
C GLN A 176 16.08 9.14 18.13
N VAL A 177 15.37 9.30 17.02
CA VAL A 177 15.23 10.57 16.31
C VAL A 177 13.76 10.90 16.17
N LEU A 178 13.36 12.06 16.68
CA LEU A 178 12.02 12.63 16.51
C LEU A 178 12.00 13.42 15.22
N VAL A 179 11.07 13.13 14.30
CA VAL A 179 10.99 13.80 13.00
C VAL A 179 9.62 14.45 12.83
N PHE A 180 9.60 15.66 12.26
CA PHE A 180 8.40 16.40 11.91
C PHE A 180 8.26 16.50 10.38
N THR A 181 7.09 16.14 9.88
CA THR A 181 6.71 16.22 8.46
C THR A 181 5.42 16.99 8.33
N VAL A 182 5.33 17.88 7.34
CA VAL A 182 4.07 18.51 6.95
C VAL A 182 3.58 17.90 5.64
N VAL A 183 2.30 17.54 5.59
CA VAL A 183 1.62 17.01 4.40
C VAL A 183 0.57 18.01 3.97
N CYS A 184 0.62 18.45 2.71
CA CYS A 184 -0.36 19.41 2.20
C CYS A 184 -1.68 18.70 1.90
N ILE A 185 -2.79 19.18 2.48
CA ILE A 185 -4.12 18.58 2.32
C ILE A 185 -4.69 18.88 0.94
N ASN A 186 -4.62 20.13 0.50
CA ASN A 186 -5.12 20.57 -0.80
C ASN A 186 -4.07 20.55 -1.94
N GLY A 187 -2.88 19.97 -1.69
CA GLY A 187 -1.82 19.78 -2.70
C GLY A 187 -1.18 18.39 -2.61
N SER A 188 -0.46 17.96 -3.65
CA SER A 188 0.18 16.62 -3.71
C SER A 188 1.65 16.65 -3.35
N TRP A 189 1.98 17.29 -2.23
CA TRP A 189 3.35 17.37 -1.71
C TRP A 189 3.39 17.20 -0.19
N LYS A 190 4.54 16.72 0.31
CA LYS A 190 4.89 16.65 1.73
C LYS A 190 6.35 17.05 1.92
N ILE A 191 6.77 17.46 3.10
CA ILE A 191 8.18 17.75 3.36
C ILE A 191 8.53 17.50 4.82
N PRO A 192 9.58 16.71 5.12
CA PRO A 192 10.14 16.69 6.45
C PRO A 192 10.86 18.01 6.70
N PHE A 193 10.47 18.73 7.74
CA PHE A 193 10.95 20.10 7.98
C PHE A 193 11.69 20.25 9.31
N GLY A 194 11.77 19.20 10.14
CA GLY A 194 12.58 19.23 11.35
C GLY A 194 12.85 17.85 11.91
N TYR A 195 13.98 17.71 12.60
CA TYR A 195 14.28 16.50 13.35
C TYR A 195 15.21 16.77 14.55
N PHE A 196 15.14 15.90 15.57
CA PHE A 196 15.85 16.06 16.84
C PHE A 196 16.37 14.70 17.33
N PHE A 197 17.61 14.65 17.80
CA PHE A 197 18.18 13.42 18.37
C PHE A 197 17.91 13.36 19.86
N ILE A 198 17.24 12.29 20.30
CA ILE A 198 16.74 12.16 21.67
C ILE A 198 17.11 10.79 22.26
N ASP A 199 17.24 10.74 23.58
CA ASP A 199 17.23 9.47 24.33
C ASP A 199 15.80 9.12 24.76
N SER A 200 15.14 10.10 25.37
CA SER A 200 13.73 10.11 25.76
C SER A 200 13.28 11.55 25.89
N LEU A 201 12.03 11.86 25.53
CA LEU A 201 11.51 13.23 25.63
C LEU A 201 10.30 13.28 26.57
N LYS A 202 10.36 14.19 27.56
CA LYS A 202 9.22 14.46 28.46
C LYS A 202 8.10 15.17 27.69
N ALA A 203 6.87 15.04 28.17
CA ALA A 203 5.68 15.62 27.52
C ALA A 203 5.82 17.14 27.29
N ASP A 204 6.32 17.89 28.28
CA ASP A 204 6.45 19.35 28.19
C ASP A 204 7.44 19.79 27.10
N ALA A 205 8.58 19.11 27.00
CA ALA A 205 9.58 19.37 25.98
C ALA A 205 9.05 19.08 24.56
N LYS A 206 8.31 17.98 24.41
CA LYS A 206 7.69 17.62 23.12
C LYS A 206 6.55 18.58 22.76
N LYS A 207 5.74 19.01 23.74
CA LYS A 207 4.72 20.05 23.59
C LYS A 207 5.34 21.36 23.09
N PHE A 208 6.47 21.79 23.67
CA PHE A 208 7.19 22.97 23.22
C PHE A 208 7.60 22.86 21.74
N LEU A 209 8.20 21.73 21.32
CA LEU A 209 8.58 21.52 19.93
C LEU A 209 7.37 21.53 18.98
N ILE A 210 6.24 20.95 19.38
CA ILE A 210 5.00 20.98 18.60
C ILE A 210 4.52 22.41 18.41
N LEU A 211 4.36 23.20 19.49
CA LEU A 211 3.92 24.59 19.40
C LEU A 211 4.88 25.42 18.54
N LYS A 212 6.19 25.23 18.72
CA LYS A 212 7.19 25.93 17.92
C LYS A 212 7.11 25.59 16.43
N SER A 213 6.82 24.33 16.11
CA SER A 213 6.63 23.89 14.73
C SER A 213 5.44 24.60 14.06
N LEU A 214 4.35 24.80 14.80
CA LEU A 214 3.16 25.50 14.31
C LEU A 214 3.44 26.99 14.06
N GLU A 215 4.14 27.66 14.97
CA GLU A 215 4.57 29.06 14.79
C GLU A 215 5.40 29.24 13.51
N LEU A 216 6.40 28.36 13.28
CA LEU A 216 7.29 28.44 12.12
C LEU A 216 6.57 28.17 10.80
N LEU A 217 5.64 27.21 10.80
CA LEU A 217 4.82 26.90 9.63
C LEU A 217 3.85 28.05 9.31
N HIS A 218 3.23 28.65 10.34
CA HIS A 218 2.40 29.82 10.16
C HIS A 218 3.20 31.01 9.59
N ALA A 219 4.40 31.26 10.10
CA ALA A 219 5.30 32.28 9.55
C ALA A 219 5.70 32.01 8.08
N SER A 220 5.69 30.74 7.66
CA SER A 220 5.91 30.34 6.26
C SER A 220 4.64 30.48 5.39
N GLY A 221 3.50 30.88 5.96
CA GLY A 221 2.25 31.15 5.25
C GLY A 221 1.34 29.94 5.00
N ILE A 222 1.67 28.74 5.49
CA ILE A 222 0.78 27.57 5.41
C ILE A 222 -0.15 27.51 6.64
N PHE A 223 -1.42 27.19 6.43
CA PHE A 223 -2.40 27.01 7.51
C PHE A 223 -2.40 25.56 7.98
N ILE A 224 -2.06 25.32 9.25
CA ILE A 224 -2.07 23.96 9.81
C ILE A 224 -3.44 23.67 10.42
N THR A 225 -4.07 22.59 9.97
CA THR A 225 -5.44 22.21 10.38
C THR A 225 -5.46 21.00 11.30
N SER A 226 -4.43 20.15 11.23
CA SER A 226 -4.38 18.95 12.05
C SER A 226 -2.98 18.56 12.50
N LEU A 227 -2.95 17.83 13.61
CA LEU A 227 -1.77 17.24 14.24
C LEU A 227 -1.99 15.73 14.40
N THR A 228 -1.10 14.92 13.83
CA THR A 228 -1.19 13.45 13.88
C THR A 228 0.00 12.83 14.59
N PHE A 229 -0.28 11.91 15.51
CA PHE A 229 0.73 11.12 16.23
C PHE A 229 0.21 9.73 16.66
N ASP A 230 1.07 8.92 17.29
CA ASP A 230 0.75 7.55 17.70
C ASP A 230 0.08 7.48 19.10
N GLY A 231 -0.38 6.30 19.50
CA GLY A 231 -1.01 6.09 20.80
C GLY A 231 -0.07 5.98 22.01
N ALA A 232 1.18 6.45 21.94
CA ALA A 232 2.12 6.36 23.06
C ALA A 232 1.65 7.15 24.28
N ALA A 233 1.95 6.67 25.50
CA ALA A 233 1.49 7.30 26.73
C ALA A 233 1.93 8.77 26.88
N VAL A 234 3.15 9.09 26.42
CA VAL A 234 3.67 10.47 26.40
C VAL A 234 2.86 11.34 25.44
N ASN A 235 2.52 10.83 24.25
CA ASN A 235 1.72 11.55 23.26
C ASN A 235 0.28 11.75 23.72
N MET A 236 -0.30 10.77 24.41
CA MET A 236 -1.58 10.93 25.09
C MET A 236 -1.51 12.00 26.19
N SER A 237 -0.41 12.08 26.94
CA SER A 237 -0.22 13.16 27.94
C SER A 237 -0.16 14.54 27.28
N ILE A 238 0.53 14.67 26.15
CA ILE A 238 0.61 15.92 25.38
C ILE A 238 -0.78 16.35 24.90
N MET A 239 -1.57 15.41 24.37
CA MET A 239 -2.95 15.68 23.99
C MET A 239 -3.71 16.30 25.16
N LYS A 240 -3.68 15.68 26.35
CA LYS A 240 -4.34 16.21 27.55
C LYS A 240 -3.86 17.64 27.89
N GLN A 241 -2.55 17.88 27.83
CA GLN A 241 -1.97 19.20 28.12
C GLN A 241 -2.30 20.27 27.06
N LEU A 242 -2.63 19.90 25.83
CA LEU A 242 -2.97 20.83 24.75
C LEU A 242 -4.47 21.13 24.70
N THR A 243 -5.28 20.11 24.90
CA THR A 243 -6.75 20.18 24.73
C THR A 243 -7.50 20.38 26.04
N GLY A 244 -6.87 20.09 27.19
CA GLY A 244 -7.58 19.93 28.46
C GLY A 244 -8.31 18.59 28.59
N PHE A 245 -8.20 17.71 27.59
CA PHE A 245 -8.97 16.47 27.49
C PHE A 245 -8.78 15.53 28.68
N HIS A 246 -9.86 15.20 29.38
CA HIS A 246 -9.90 14.15 30.40
C HIS A 246 -10.87 13.03 30.03
N ILE A 247 -10.32 11.88 29.58
CA ILE A 247 -11.08 10.64 29.26
C ILE A 247 -12.15 10.35 30.32
N ASP A 248 -11.80 10.40 31.61
CA ASP A 248 -12.72 9.94 32.66
C ASP A 248 -13.83 10.97 32.98
N LYS A 249 -13.70 12.24 32.55
CA LYS A 249 -14.66 13.33 32.86
C LYS A 249 -15.50 13.76 31.64
N GLU A 250 -14.97 13.70 30.43
CA GLU A 250 -15.63 14.28 29.24
C GLU A 250 -16.55 13.31 28.49
N TYR A 251 -16.31 11.99 28.56
CA TYR A 251 -17.21 11.00 27.94
C TYR A 251 -18.59 10.93 28.61
N GLN A 252 -18.72 11.41 29.85
CA GLN A 252 -20.02 11.52 30.52
C GLN A 252 -20.85 12.70 29.99
N ASN A 253 -20.22 13.69 29.35
CA ASN A 253 -20.85 14.95 28.92
C ASN A 253 -20.98 15.09 27.39
N ASN A 254 -20.68 14.05 26.60
CA ASN A 254 -20.79 14.04 25.13
C ASN A 254 -20.06 15.18 24.39
N ASN A 255 -19.04 15.79 25.00
CA ASN A 255 -18.33 16.92 24.41
C ASN A 255 -16.83 16.66 24.45
N LEU A 256 -16.34 15.83 23.52
CA LEU A 256 -14.92 15.54 23.40
C LEU A 256 -14.19 16.69 22.71
N GLN A 257 -13.35 17.40 23.46
CA GLN A 257 -12.48 18.42 22.89
C GLN A 257 -11.29 17.75 22.20
N THR A 258 -11.44 17.46 20.90
CA THR A 258 -10.40 16.84 20.07
C THR A 258 -9.55 17.83 19.29
N TYR A 259 -9.58 19.11 19.68
CA TYR A 259 -8.78 20.18 19.08
C TYR A 259 -8.22 21.11 20.15
N PHE A 260 -7.17 21.84 19.79
CA PHE A 260 -6.63 22.96 20.56
C PHE A 260 -6.49 24.18 19.66
N LEU A 261 -6.32 25.36 20.26
CA LEU A 261 -6.18 26.59 19.50
C LEU A 261 -4.73 26.77 19.06
N HIS A 262 -4.53 27.16 17.81
CA HIS A 262 -3.22 27.47 17.27
C HIS A 262 -2.57 28.61 18.06
N PRO A 263 -1.28 28.53 18.43
CA PRO A 263 -0.62 29.51 19.32
C PRO A 263 -0.46 30.94 18.75
N VAL A 264 -0.95 31.20 17.54
CA VAL A 264 -0.77 32.48 16.83
C VAL A 264 -2.08 32.94 16.21
N THR A 265 -2.76 32.06 15.47
CA THR A 265 -3.99 32.40 14.74
C THR A 265 -5.26 32.14 15.55
N GLU A 266 -5.16 31.44 16.68
CA GLU A 266 -6.28 30.94 17.48
C GLU A 266 -7.28 30.06 16.71
N LYS A 267 -6.96 29.67 15.47
CA LYS A 267 -7.75 28.69 14.71
C LYS A 267 -7.62 27.29 15.31
N LYS A 268 -8.64 26.45 15.13
CA LYS A 268 -8.65 25.09 15.66
C LYS A 268 -7.63 24.20 14.93
N VAL A 269 -6.85 23.44 15.70
CA VAL A 269 -5.95 22.39 15.22
C VAL A 269 -6.47 21.06 15.74
N PHE A 270 -6.98 20.22 14.83
CA PHE A 270 -7.61 18.95 15.15
C PHE A 270 -6.59 17.83 15.38
N ILE A 271 -6.80 17.02 16.40
CA ILE A 271 -5.91 15.92 16.76
C ILE A 271 -6.38 14.62 16.10
N PHE A 272 -5.46 13.92 15.43
CA PHE A 272 -5.68 12.57 14.92
C PHE A 272 -4.68 11.60 15.54
N LEU A 273 -5.19 10.46 16.00
CA LEU A 273 -4.36 9.31 16.32
C LEU A 273 -4.30 8.42 15.08
N ASP A 274 -3.13 7.87 14.75
CA ASP A 274 -3.00 7.13 13.50
C ASP A 274 -3.96 5.93 13.41
N PRO A 275 -4.91 5.90 12.45
CA PRO A 275 -5.92 4.85 12.34
C PRO A 275 -5.31 3.46 12.13
N SER A 276 -4.18 3.39 11.41
CA SER A 276 -3.42 2.17 11.15
C SER A 276 -2.89 1.58 12.47
N HIS A 277 -2.34 2.41 13.34
CA HIS A 277 -1.95 2.03 14.69
C HIS A 277 -3.13 1.70 15.59
N MET A 278 -4.25 2.44 15.52
CA MET A 278 -5.43 2.15 16.32
C MET A 278 -6.02 0.78 15.97
N LEU A 279 -6.12 0.44 14.68
CA LEU A 279 -6.57 -0.87 14.23
C LEU A 279 -5.65 -2.01 14.71
N LYS A 280 -4.34 -1.77 14.71
CA LYS A 280 -3.33 -2.69 15.29
C LYS A 280 -3.61 -2.93 16.78
N LEU A 281 -3.92 -1.89 17.55
CA LEU A 281 -4.20 -2.00 18.99
C LEU A 281 -5.52 -2.72 19.26
N VAL A 282 -6.58 -2.45 18.47
CA VAL A 282 -7.86 -3.16 18.55
C VAL A 282 -7.67 -4.66 18.31
N ARG A 283 -6.91 -5.04 17.29
CA ARG A 283 -6.55 -6.45 17.05
C ARG A 283 -5.82 -7.04 18.24
N ASN A 284 -4.80 -6.34 18.76
CA ASN A 284 -4.00 -6.85 19.86
C ASN A 284 -4.85 -7.03 21.12
N CYS A 285 -5.80 -6.12 21.38
CA CYS A 285 -6.77 -6.24 22.47
C CYS A 285 -7.61 -7.51 22.33
N LEU A 286 -8.28 -7.70 21.18
CA LEU A 286 -9.12 -8.89 20.94
C LEU A 286 -8.29 -10.18 20.97
N GLY A 287 -7.07 -10.16 20.43
CA GLY A 287 -6.16 -11.30 20.46
C GLY A 287 -5.67 -11.65 21.87
N ASP A 288 -5.41 -10.65 22.73
CA ASP A 288 -4.95 -10.85 24.10
C ASP A 288 -6.10 -11.29 25.02
N PHE A 289 -7.25 -10.60 24.97
CA PHE A 289 -8.43 -10.92 25.78
C PHE A 289 -9.20 -12.14 25.29
N ARG A 290 -9.01 -12.53 24.02
CA ARG A 290 -9.71 -13.60 23.30
C ARG A 290 -11.21 -13.38 23.11
N THR A 291 -11.86 -12.65 24.00
CA THR A 291 -13.27 -12.34 23.98
C THR A 291 -13.50 -10.91 24.47
N ILE A 292 -14.41 -10.23 23.81
CA ILE A 292 -14.97 -8.93 24.18
C ILE A 292 -16.50 -9.08 24.19
N ILE A 293 -17.21 -8.34 25.03
CA ILE A 293 -18.67 -8.30 25.05
C ILE A 293 -19.13 -7.04 24.29
N ALA A 294 -20.12 -7.21 23.41
CA ALA A 294 -20.75 -6.12 22.67
C ALA A 294 -22.26 -6.32 22.71
N GLU A 295 -23.00 -5.42 23.36
CA GLU A 295 -24.48 -5.49 23.46
C GLU A 295 -24.95 -6.89 23.95
N ASP A 296 -24.36 -7.38 25.04
CA ASP A 296 -24.60 -8.72 25.63
C ASP A 296 -24.19 -9.93 24.77
N GLU A 297 -23.62 -9.73 23.58
CA GLU A 297 -23.11 -10.81 22.72
C GLU A 297 -21.58 -10.97 22.78
N GLU A 298 -21.10 -12.21 22.56
CA GLU A 298 -19.67 -12.54 22.61
C GLU A 298 -18.94 -12.28 21.28
N VAL A 299 -18.07 -11.27 21.25
CA VAL A 299 -17.08 -11.07 20.17
C VAL A 299 -15.84 -11.92 20.48
N SER A 300 -15.76 -13.10 19.87
CA SER A 300 -14.74 -14.11 20.22
C SER A 300 -13.70 -14.37 19.12
N TRP A 301 -12.42 -14.42 19.49
CA TRP A 301 -11.30 -14.75 18.61
C TRP A 301 -11.39 -16.19 18.07
N LYS A 302 -12.14 -17.08 18.75
CA LYS A 302 -12.34 -18.49 18.36
C LYS A 302 -12.80 -18.63 16.89
N TYR A 303 -13.61 -17.69 16.40
CA TYR A 303 -14.15 -17.72 15.05
C TYR A 303 -13.06 -17.55 13.98
N PHE A 304 -11.98 -16.81 14.25
CA PHE A 304 -10.85 -16.72 13.32
C PHE A 304 -10.07 -18.04 13.25
N GLU A 305 -9.90 -18.72 14.37
CA GLU A 305 -9.21 -20.02 14.46
C GLU A 305 -10.02 -21.12 13.78
N GLN A 306 -11.34 -21.14 14.02
CA GLN A 306 -12.27 -22.05 13.36
C GLN A 306 -12.33 -21.82 11.84
N LEU A 307 -12.41 -20.55 11.40
CA LEU A 307 -12.42 -20.21 9.97
C LEU A 307 -11.11 -20.64 9.30
N HIS A 308 -9.97 -20.47 9.96
CA HIS A 308 -8.71 -20.95 9.42
C HIS A 308 -8.66 -22.49 9.35
N THR A 309 -9.13 -23.17 10.39
CA THR A 309 -9.16 -24.64 10.47
C THR A 309 -10.02 -25.25 9.36
N ILE A 310 -11.21 -24.70 9.11
CA ILE A 310 -12.09 -25.13 8.01
C ILE A 310 -11.38 -24.95 6.67
N GLN A 311 -10.79 -23.78 6.41
CA GLN A 311 -10.10 -23.52 5.13
C GLN A 311 -8.86 -24.41 4.92
N GLU A 312 -8.13 -24.74 6.00
CA GLU A 312 -7.02 -25.68 5.92
C GLU A 312 -7.48 -27.11 5.66
N LYS A 313 -8.60 -27.54 6.29
CA LYS A 313 -9.22 -28.85 6.06
C LYS A 313 -9.74 -28.99 4.63
N GLU A 314 -10.38 -27.96 4.10
CA GLU A 314 -10.93 -27.97 2.74
C GLU A 314 -9.85 -27.89 1.65
N GLY A 315 -8.68 -27.37 1.99
CA GLY A 315 -7.60 -27.08 1.04
C GLY A 315 -7.85 -25.84 0.17
N LEU A 316 -8.99 -25.18 0.32
CA LEU A 316 -9.46 -24.00 -0.40
C LEU A 316 -9.86 -22.89 0.60
N HIS A 317 -9.79 -21.62 0.18
CA HIS A 317 -10.17 -20.48 1.03
C HIS A 317 -11.41 -19.76 0.50
N LEU A 318 -12.22 -19.20 1.40
CA LEU A 318 -13.46 -18.44 1.12
C LEU A 318 -13.18 -17.02 0.59
N ALA A 319 -12.27 -16.91 -0.38
CA ALA A 319 -11.87 -15.65 -1.01
C ALA A 319 -11.44 -14.55 0.00
N ASN A 320 -10.75 -14.95 1.07
CA ASN A 320 -10.15 -14.04 2.05
C ASN A 320 -8.63 -14.26 2.17
N LYS A 321 -7.96 -13.31 2.82
CA LYS A 321 -6.50 -13.32 3.02
C LYS A 321 -6.10 -13.89 4.38
N LEU A 322 -7.03 -14.42 5.19
CA LEU A 322 -6.74 -14.98 6.50
C LEU A 322 -5.80 -16.19 6.36
N ARG A 323 -4.72 -16.20 7.12
CA ARG A 323 -3.69 -17.26 7.14
C ARG A 323 -3.17 -17.43 8.56
N CYS A 324 -2.45 -18.52 8.83
CA CYS A 324 -1.82 -18.79 10.13
C CYS A 324 -0.99 -17.61 10.69
N LYS A 325 -0.36 -16.79 9.82
CA LYS A 325 0.37 -15.56 10.21
C LYS A 325 -0.50 -14.51 10.92
N HIS A 326 -1.80 -14.47 10.60
CA HIS A 326 -2.77 -13.55 11.23
C HIS A 326 -3.13 -14.01 12.63
N LEU A 327 -3.33 -15.32 12.82
CA LEU A 327 -3.66 -15.92 14.12
C LEU A 327 -2.48 -15.86 15.08
N ASN A 328 -1.25 -16.09 14.57
CA ASN A 328 -0.01 -15.91 15.31
C ASN A 328 0.38 -14.42 15.46
N TYR A 329 -0.59 -13.56 15.80
CA TYR A 329 -0.41 -12.11 15.84
C TYR A 329 0.69 -11.70 16.83
N ARG A 330 0.95 -12.47 17.91
CA ARG A 330 2.07 -12.21 18.84
C ARG A 330 3.42 -12.10 18.13
N LYS A 331 3.67 -12.93 17.11
CA LYS A 331 4.90 -12.89 16.29
C LYS A 331 4.88 -11.78 15.23
N GLN A 332 3.73 -11.16 14.99
CA GLN A 332 3.51 -10.14 13.96
C GLN A 332 2.75 -8.92 14.50
N LYS A 333 2.92 -8.60 15.79
CA LYS A 333 2.14 -7.61 16.55
C LYS A 333 2.15 -6.23 15.87
N MET A 334 3.27 -5.89 15.24
CA MET A 334 3.49 -4.62 14.56
C MET A 334 2.93 -4.54 13.13
N LYS A 335 2.59 -5.66 12.48
CA LYS A 335 2.14 -5.64 11.07
C LYS A 335 0.70 -5.14 10.95
N VAL A 336 0.53 -3.85 10.66
CA VAL A 336 -0.79 -3.26 10.40
C VAL A 336 -1.50 -3.95 9.24
N ARG A 337 -0.78 -4.32 8.16
CA ARG A 337 -1.34 -5.06 7.02
C ARG A 337 -2.10 -6.32 7.43
N LEU A 338 -1.61 -7.05 8.43
CA LEU A 338 -2.30 -8.25 8.92
C LEU A 338 -3.51 -7.91 9.79
N ALA A 339 -3.55 -6.75 10.46
CA ALA A 339 -4.73 -6.28 11.19
C ALA A 339 -5.84 -5.90 10.21
N ALA A 340 -5.51 -5.08 9.20
CA ALA A 340 -6.46 -4.70 8.16
C ALA A 340 -7.00 -5.91 7.37
N GLN A 341 -6.18 -6.94 7.13
CA GLN A 341 -6.64 -8.17 6.49
C GLN A 341 -7.53 -9.03 7.41
N LEU A 342 -7.24 -9.07 8.71
CA LEU A 342 -8.04 -9.78 9.70
C LEU A 342 -9.43 -9.16 9.84
N PHE A 343 -9.49 -7.83 9.99
CA PHE A 343 -10.73 -7.05 10.10
C PHE A 343 -11.21 -6.55 8.74
N SER A 344 -11.18 -7.41 7.71
CA SER A 344 -11.67 -7.04 6.38
C SER A 344 -13.08 -7.58 6.13
N ASN A 345 -13.87 -6.87 5.33
CA ASN A 345 -15.20 -7.36 4.91
C ASN A 345 -15.12 -8.75 4.28
N SER A 346 -14.03 -9.07 3.56
CA SER A 346 -13.85 -10.41 3.00
C SER A 346 -13.81 -11.54 4.05
N VAL A 347 -13.31 -11.26 5.26
CA VAL A 347 -13.34 -12.22 6.38
C VAL A 347 -14.73 -12.28 6.98
N ALA A 348 -15.40 -11.15 7.18
CA ALA A 348 -16.79 -11.10 7.64
C ALA A 348 -17.73 -11.86 6.68
N ASP A 349 -17.66 -11.60 5.37
CA ASP A 349 -18.42 -12.30 4.34
C ASP A 349 -18.22 -13.82 4.42
N SER A 350 -16.99 -14.27 4.71
CA SER A 350 -16.68 -15.70 4.85
C SER A 350 -17.41 -16.31 6.05
N MET A 351 -17.46 -15.59 7.18
CA MET A 351 -18.19 -16.03 8.36
C MET A 351 -19.71 -16.01 8.11
N THR A 352 -20.23 -15.00 7.40
CA THR A 352 -21.64 -14.92 7.00
C THR A 352 -22.06 -16.09 6.12
N VAL A 353 -21.22 -16.48 5.16
CA VAL A 353 -21.49 -17.65 4.30
C VAL A 353 -21.59 -18.93 5.14
N LEU A 354 -20.64 -19.14 6.05
CA LEU A 354 -20.64 -20.33 6.93
C LEU A 354 -21.83 -20.35 7.89
N LYS A 355 -22.27 -19.17 8.37
CA LYS A 355 -23.49 -19.02 9.15
C LYS A 355 -24.73 -19.38 8.33
N ASN A 356 -24.85 -18.86 7.10
CA ASN A 356 -25.99 -19.13 6.22
C ASN A 356 -26.08 -20.60 5.78
N MET A 357 -24.95 -21.30 5.75
CA MET A 357 -24.88 -22.76 5.57
C MET A 357 -25.22 -23.58 6.83
N ASN A 358 -25.63 -22.92 7.92
CA ASN A 358 -25.98 -23.57 9.19
C ASN A 358 -24.85 -24.40 9.84
N ILE A 359 -23.59 -24.07 9.57
CA ILE A 359 -22.45 -24.75 10.21
C ILE A 359 -22.47 -24.45 11.70
N SER A 360 -22.54 -25.50 12.53
CA SER A 360 -22.71 -25.41 13.99
C SER A 360 -21.71 -24.47 14.67
N LEU A 361 -20.46 -24.42 14.19
CA LEU A 361 -19.40 -23.57 14.72
C LEU A 361 -19.64 -22.06 14.52
N PHE A 362 -20.52 -21.64 13.61
CA PHE A 362 -20.73 -20.23 13.23
C PHE A 362 -22.14 -19.70 13.51
N LYS A 363 -23.02 -20.46 14.18
CA LYS A 363 -24.40 -20.03 14.46
C LYS A 363 -24.45 -18.68 15.20
N ASP A 364 -23.62 -18.53 16.24
CA ASP A 364 -23.57 -17.35 17.10
C ASP A 364 -22.45 -16.36 16.70
N SER A 365 -22.13 -16.29 15.40
CA SER A 365 -21.06 -15.43 14.88
C SER A 365 -21.50 -13.99 14.53
N ILE A 366 -22.74 -13.61 14.85
CA ILE A 366 -23.33 -12.30 14.49
C ILE A 366 -22.50 -11.15 15.06
N ALA A 367 -22.19 -11.22 16.36
CA ALA A 367 -21.42 -10.21 17.06
C ALA A 367 -20.03 -9.97 16.43
N ILE A 368 -19.29 -11.04 16.12
CA ILE A 368 -17.96 -10.92 15.50
C ILE A 368 -18.03 -10.41 14.07
N ILE A 369 -19.05 -10.79 13.30
CA ILE A 369 -19.27 -10.29 11.93
C ILE A 369 -19.52 -8.78 11.97
N ARG A 370 -20.41 -8.32 12.86
CA ARG A 370 -20.70 -6.90 13.06
C ARG A 370 -19.45 -6.13 13.51
N PHE A 371 -18.70 -6.67 14.47
CA PHE A 371 -17.44 -6.10 14.93
C PHE A 371 -16.45 -5.89 13.76
N ILE A 372 -16.24 -6.92 12.93
CA ILE A 372 -15.32 -6.83 11.78
C ILE A 372 -15.78 -5.77 10.78
N ASN A 373 -17.06 -5.75 10.43
CA ASN A 373 -17.60 -4.80 9.46
C ASN A 373 -17.48 -3.35 9.95
N LEU A 374 -17.81 -3.07 11.21
CA LEU A 374 -17.71 -1.73 11.77
C LEU A 374 -16.27 -1.21 11.77
N PHE A 375 -15.30 -2.02 12.22
CA PHE A 375 -13.89 -1.62 12.19
C PHE A 375 -13.31 -1.55 10.77
N ASN A 376 -13.78 -2.37 9.82
CA ASN A 376 -13.40 -2.23 8.41
C ASN A 376 -13.87 -0.89 7.85
N ASP A 377 -15.16 -0.59 8.01
CA ASP A 377 -15.79 0.59 7.41
C ASP A 377 -15.24 1.87 8.05
N LEU A 378 -15.06 1.88 9.37
CA LEU A 378 -14.40 2.98 10.09
C LEU A 378 -12.97 3.19 9.58
N PHE A 379 -12.19 2.11 9.42
CA PHE A 379 -10.82 2.23 8.91
C PHE A 379 -10.79 2.71 7.46
N ASP A 380 -11.73 2.28 6.61
CA ASP A 380 -11.85 2.73 5.22
C ASP A 380 -12.21 4.23 5.14
N ILE A 381 -13.11 4.74 6.01
CA ILE A 381 -13.42 6.18 6.13
C ILE A 381 -12.18 6.97 6.55
N MET A 382 -11.44 6.47 7.54
CA MET A 382 -10.23 7.12 8.06
C MET A 382 -9.00 7.00 7.14
N ASN A 383 -9.13 6.24 6.04
CA ASN A 383 -8.08 6.02 5.04
C ASN A 383 -8.55 6.36 3.61
N SER A 384 -9.47 7.33 3.50
CA SER A 384 -9.98 7.85 2.23
C SER A 384 -8.93 8.72 1.52
N LYS A 385 -8.92 8.68 0.18
CA LYS A 385 -7.84 9.30 -0.63
C LYS A 385 -8.36 10.26 -1.68
N SER A 386 -9.23 9.74 -2.55
CA SER A 386 -9.66 10.46 -3.75
C SER A 386 -11.12 10.22 -4.04
N LEU A 387 -11.72 11.18 -4.73
CA LEU A 387 -13.12 11.16 -5.17
C LEU A 387 -13.46 10.01 -6.12
N LYS A 388 -12.46 9.35 -6.72
CA LYS A 388 -12.63 8.17 -7.59
C LYS A 388 -12.86 6.88 -6.80
N SER A 389 -12.65 6.91 -5.49
CA SER A 389 -12.84 5.75 -4.62
C SER A 389 -14.33 5.47 -4.41
N SER A 390 -14.70 4.23 -4.13
CA SER A 390 -16.09 3.81 -3.93
C SER A 390 -16.43 3.60 -2.44
N HIS A 391 -17.71 3.74 -2.10
CA HIS A 391 -18.27 3.54 -0.75
C HIS A 391 -17.52 4.33 0.33
N PHE A 392 -17.25 3.71 1.48
CA PHE A 392 -16.56 4.29 2.62
C PHE A 392 -15.11 4.73 2.35
N LYS A 393 -14.50 4.34 1.22
CA LYS A 393 -13.18 4.85 0.80
C LYS A 393 -13.25 6.20 0.10
N LYS A 394 -14.47 6.62 -0.28
CA LYS A 394 -14.70 7.94 -0.85
C LYS A 394 -14.68 8.97 0.29
N PRO A 395 -13.93 10.08 0.13
CA PRO A 395 -13.83 11.08 1.18
C PRO A 395 -15.12 11.89 1.33
N LEU A 396 -15.33 12.46 2.53
CA LEU A 396 -16.34 13.49 2.77
C LEU A 396 -16.10 14.67 1.83
N GLN A 397 -17.15 15.10 1.13
CA GLN A 397 -17.05 16.09 0.06
C GLN A 397 -18.05 17.23 0.30
N TYR A 398 -17.62 18.47 0.08
CA TYR A 398 -18.53 19.60 -0.01
C TYR A 398 -19.45 19.45 -1.24
N SER A 399 -20.76 19.45 -1.01
CA SER A 399 -21.78 19.47 -2.07
C SER A 399 -22.62 20.74 -1.97
N LYS A 400 -22.81 21.41 -3.10
CA LYS A 400 -23.97 22.29 -3.28
C LYS A 400 -25.21 21.41 -3.43
N GLU A 401 -26.36 21.88 -2.97
CA GLU A 401 -27.67 21.22 -2.97
C GLU A 401 -27.92 20.35 -4.22
N ASN A 402 -27.52 19.07 -4.14
CA ASN A 402 -27.76 18.04 -5.13
C ASN A 402 -28.01 16.75 -4.33
N GLU A 403 -29.21 16.19 -4.45
CA GLU A 403 -29.78 15.14 -3.60
C GLU A 403 -28.86 13.90 -3.46
N ASN A 404 -28.13 13.53 -4.51
CA ASN A 404 -27.29 12.33 -4.51
C ASN A 404 -25.99 12.43 -3.70
N GLN A 405 -25.46 13.65 -3.47
CA GLN A 405 -24.19 13.83 -2.73
C GLN A 405 -24.40 14.06 -1.23
N GLN A 406 -25.51 14.71 -0.84
CA GLN A 406 -25.94 14.77 0.57
C GLN A 406 -26.15 13.36 1.13
N ASN A 407 -26.75 12.46 0.35
CA ASN A 407 -26.93 11.06 0.74
C ASN A 407 -25.60 10.37 1.12
N HIS A 408 -24.50 10.65 0.44
CA HIS A 408 -23.24 9.97 0.74
C HIS A 408 -22.59 10.45 2.03
N ASN A 409 -22.53 11.76 2.27
CA ASN A 409 -21.99 12.29 3.52
C ASN A 409 -22.87 11.84 4.70
N ASN A 410 -24.20 11.85 4.54
CA ASN A 410 -25.12 11.35 5.56
C ASN A 410 -24.85 9.88 5.90
N ILE A 411 -24.66 9.02 4.90
CA ILE A 411 -24.27 7.61 5.12
C ILE A 411 -22.95 7.49 5.89
N ILE A 412 -21.95 8.34 5.60
CA ILE A 412 -20.69 8.35 6.35
C ILE A 412 -20.93 8.81 7.80
N PHE A 413 -21.68 9.88 8.02
CA PHE A 413 -21.97 10.39 9.36
C PHE A 413 -22.78 9.41 10.20
N GLU A 414 -23.80 8.77 9.63
CA GLU A 414 -24.57 7.70 10.27
C GLU A 414 -23.66 6.52 10.65
N LYS A 415 -22.77 6.12 9.74
CA LYS A 415 -21.80 5.05 10.02
C LYS A 415 -20.81 5.44 11.12
N LEU A 416 -20.34 6.69 11.13
CA LEU A 416 -19.46 7.20 12.19
C LEU A 416 -20.16 7.21 13.55
N LEU A 417 -21.42 7.65 13.61
CA LEU A 417 -22.24 7.63 14.81
C LEU A 417 -22.52 6.20 15.30
N GLU A 418 -22.78 5.26 14.38
CA GLU A 418 -22.93 3.84 14.71
C GLU A 418 -21.65 3.28 15.32
N CYS A 419 -20.49 3.57 14.72
CA CYS A 419 -19.18 3.14 15.23
C CYS A 419 -18.89 3.76 16.61
N GLU A 420 -19.19 5.04 16.80
CA GLU A 420 -19.04 5.75 18.07
C GLU A 420 -19.84 5.06 19.18
N LYS A 421 -21.16 4.89 18.98
CA LYS A 421 -22.05 4.22 19.94
C LYS A 421 -21.60 2.80 20.24
N TYR A 422 -21.20 2.06 19.20
CA TYR A 422 -20.72 0.69 19.35
C TYR A 422 -19.46 0.64 20.21
N ILE A 423 -18.45 1.47 19.92
CA ILE A 423 -17.18 1.50 20.67
C ILE A 423 -17.41 1.88 22.14
N LEU A 424 -18.31 2.82 22.43
CA LEU A 424 -18.64 3.25 23.80
C LEU A 424 -19.31 2.16 24.65
N ASN A 425 -19.93 1.16 24.00
CA ASN A 425 -20.65 0.07 24.65
C ASN A 425 -19.87 -1.26 24.63
N LEU A 426 -18.61 -1.27 24.14
CA LEU A 426 -17.77 -2.47 24.22
C LEU A 426 -17.26 -2.69 25.65
N GLU A 427 -17.37 -3.93 26.12
CA GLU A 427 -17.01 -4.32 27.48
C GLU A 427 -16.02 -5.50 27.51
N THR A 428 -15.25 -5.57 28.59
CA THR A 428 -14.49 -6.77 28.94
C THR A 428 -15.43 -7.84 29.50
N LYS A 429 -14.94 -9.08 29.64
CA LYS A 429 -15.69 -10.15 30.34
C LYS A 429 -16.10 -9.80 31.77
N ASN A 430 -15.43 -8.83 32.38
CA ASN A 430 -15.68 -8.42 33.77
C ASN A 430 -16.67 -7.24 33.84
N SER A 431 -17.41 -6.96 32.76
CA SER A 431 -18.35 -5.83 32.63
C SER A 431 -17.70 -4.44 32.81
N GLU A 432 -16.38 -4.35 32.67
CA GLU A 432 -15.67 -3.06 32.58
C GLU A 432 -15.66 -2.59 31.12
N LYS A 433 -16.10 -1.35 30.86
CA LYS A 433 -16.02 -0.77 29.50
C LYS A 433 -14.58 -0.72 28.99
N LEU A 434 -14.37 -1.11 27.73
CA LEU A 434 -13.04 -1.15 27.11
C LEU A 434 -12.34 0.20 27.08
N ILE A 435 -13.10 1.29 26.99
CA ILE A 435 -12.59 2.66 27.00
C ILE A 435 -11.94 3.06 28.34
N PHE A 436 -12.21 2.34 29.44
CA PHE A 436 -11.56 2.55 30.73
C PHE A 436 -10.46 1.53 31.03
N SER A 437 -10.49 0.38 30.33
CA SER A 437 -9.53 -0.70 30.50
C SER A 437 -8.06 -0.31 30.23
N LYS A 438 -7.13 -1.17 30.67
CA LYS A 438 -5.69 -1.06 30.35
C LYS A 438 -5.38 -1.09 28.84
N ARG A 439 -6.32 -1.58 28.00
CA ARG A 439 -6.17 -1.68 26.53
C ARG A 439 -7.02 -0.65 25.78
N LYS A 440 -7.40 0.46 26.43
CA LYS A 440 -8.30 1.49 25.87
C LYS A 440 -7.80 2.26 24.65
N VAL A 441 -6.48 2.40 24.48
CA VAL A 441 -5.88 3.37 23.52
C VAL A 441 -6.40 3.20 22.09
N GLY A 442 -6.54 1.97 21.59
CA GLY A 442 -7.05 1.73 20.23
C GLY A 442 -8.48 2.22 20.02
N PHE A 443 -9.33 2.05 21.03
CA PHE A 443 -10.75 2.42 20.98
C PHE A 443 -10.93 3.92 21.18
N VAL A 444 -10.29 4.49 22.20
CA VAL A 444 -10.28 5.94 22.47
C VAL A 444 -9.70 6.69 21.27
N GLY A 445 -8.65 6.16 20.64
CA GLY A 445 -8.07 6.81 19.48
C GLY A 445 -8.99 6.84 18.26
N PHE A 446 -9.74 5.77 18.00
CA PHE A 446 -10.78 5.81 16.98
C PHE A 446 -11.88 6.81 17.30
N LEU A 447 -12.33 6.91 18.55
CA LEU A 447 -13.31 7.93 18.96
C LEU A 447 -12.78 9.34 18.69
N ILE A 448 -11.53 9.63 19.06
CA ILE A 448 -10.88 10.93 18.79
C ILE A 448 -10.87 11.23 17.29
N CYS A 449 -10.51 10.25 16.44
CA CYS A 449 -10.54 10.41 14.99
C CYS A 449 -11.94 10.68 14.44
N ILE A 450 -12.98 10.04 14.99
CA ILE A 450 -14.39 10.26 14.59
C ILE A 450 -14.75 11.74 14.82
N TYR A 451 -14.65 12.24 16.05
CA TYR A 451 -14.99 13.62 16.37
C TYR A 451 -14.12 14.63 15.62
N SER A 452 -12.81 14.39 15.51
CA SER A 452 -11.91 15.27 14.75
C SER A 452 -12.26 15.34 13.28
N LEU A 453 -12.61 14.22 12.64
CA LEU A 453 -12.99 14.21 11.22
C LEU A 453 -14.30 14.97 10.99
N GLN A 454 -15.30 14.75 11.85
CA GLN A 454 -16.60 15.43 11.76
C GLN A 454 -16.42 16.94 11.91
N GLN A 455 -15.73 17.39 12.97
CA GLN A 455 -15.52 18.82 13.21
C GLN A 455 -14.65 19.48 12.13
N LEU A 456 -13.58 18.82 11.66
CA LEU A 456 -12.73 19.32 10.58
C LEU A 456 -13.54 19.52 9.28
N TYR A 457 -14.46 18.61 8.97
CA TYR A 457 -15.34 18.73 7.81
C TYR A 457 -16.30 19.91 7.94
N HIS A 458 -17.00 20.05 9.07
CA HIS A 458 -17.89 21.18 9.29
C HIS A 458 -17.14 22.52 9.20
N GLU A 459 -15.93 22.60 9.76
CA GLU A 459 -15.16 23.84 9.73
C GLU A 459 -14.63 24.19 8.34
N LEU A 460 -13.91 23.27 7.67
CA LEU A 460 -13.18 23.59 6.43
C LEU A 460 -14.01 23.41 5.16
N CYS A 461 -14.96 22.48 5.16
CA CYS A 461 -15.78 22.20 3.97
C CYS A 461 -17.12 22.95 4.02
N GLU A 462 -17.82 22.99 5.15
CA GLU A 462 -19.17 23.59 5.22
C GLU A 462 -19.15 25.07 5.60
N ASN A 463 -18.43 25.43 6.67
CA ASN A 463 -18.41 26.79 7.20
C ASN A 463 -17.50 27.70 6.38
N GLU A 464 -16.19 27.40 6.33
CA GLU A 464 -15.22 28.22 5.60
C GLU A 464 -15.25 27.97 4.08
N LYS A 465 -15.74 26.79 3.64
CA LYS A 465 -15.81 26.37 2.21
C LYS A 465 -14.47 26.47 1.47
N VAL A 466 -13.37 26.23 2.18
CA VAL A 466 -11.99 26.31 1.66
C VAL A 466 -11.53 25.00 1.03
N LEU A 467 -12.08 23.86 1.48
CA LEU A 467 -11.75 22.54 0.95
C LEU A 467 -12.94 21.90 0.23
N LYS A 468 -12.68 21.31 -0.94
CA LYS A 468 -13.70 20.57 -1.71
C LYS A 468 -14.04 19.21 -1.09
N TYR A 469 -13.07 18.56 -0.46
CA TYR A 469 -13.22 17.27 0.21
C TYR A 469 -12.05 17.05 1.17
N ILE A 470 -12.20 16.09 2.09
CA ILE A 470 -11.17 15.76 3.08
C ILE A 470 -10.56 14.38 2.79
N PRO A 471 -9.33 14.32 2.26
CA PRO A 471 -8.58 13.06 2.11
C PRO A 471 -7.97 12.65 3.46
N SER A 472 -8.68 11.84 4.24
CA SER A 472 -8.24 11.41 5.58
C SER A 472 -6.86 10.72 5.59
N TYR A 473 -6.48 10.04 4.51
CA TYR A 473 -5.14 9.45 4.36
C TYR A 473 -3.99 10.48 4.44
N LYS A 474 -4.23 11.75 4.10
CA LYS A 474 -3.20 12.80 4.22
C LYS A 474 -2.86 13.17 5.67
N MET A 475 -3.68 12.72 6.62
CA MET A 475 -3.51 12.91 8.05
C MET A 475 -3.07 11.61 8.76
N SER A 476 -2.56 10.62 8.03
CA SER A 476 -2.04 9.35 8.59
C SER A 476 -0.53 9.36 8.76
N GLN A 477 -0.03 8.67 9.81
CA GLN A 477 1.40 8.49 10.03
C GLN A 477 2.11 7.64 8.96
N ASP A 478 1.37 7.01 8.03
CA ASP A 478 1.96 6.34 6.87
C ASP A 478 2.99 7.23 6.14
N HIS A 479 2.79 8.55 6.11
CA HIS A 479 3.72 9.47 5.43
C HIS A 479 5.11 9.54 6.05
N ILE A 480 5.21 9.50 7.37
CA ILE A 480 6.47 9.52 8.11
C ILE A 480 7.06 8.11 8.25
N GLU A 481 6.22 7.07 8.35
CA GLU A 481 6.69 5.68 8.28
C GLU A 481 7.36 5.35 6.94
N LEU A 482 6.80 5.85 5.83
CA LEU A 482 7.42 5.73 4.51
C LEU A 482 8.76 6.48 4.43
N LEU A 483 8.87 7.63 5.10
CA LEU A 483 10.13 8.37 5.22
C LEU A 483 11.18 7.53 5.99
N PHE A 484 10.80 6.94 7.12
CA PHE A 484 11.68 6.03 7.87
C PHE A 484 12.07 4.80 7.05
N GLY A 485 11.13 4.26 6.27
CA GLY A 485 11.40 3.19 5.29
C GLY A 485 12.50 3.57 4.30
N CYS A 486 12.40 4.76 3.69
CA CYS A 486 13.43 5.30 2.80
C CYS A 486 14.79 5.43 3.49
N ILE A 487 14.80 5.95 4.73
CA ILE A 487 16.04 6.14 5.49
C ILE A 487 16.72 4.80 5.78
N ARG A 488 15.96 3.80 6.21
CA ARG A 488 16.48 2.45 6.48
C ARG A 488 16.96 1.75 5.21
N ALA A 489 16.21 1.87 4.11
CA ALA A 489 16.57 1.26 2.83
C ALA A 489 17.87 1.80 2.24
N HIS A 490 18.17 3.09 2.47
CA HIS A 490 19.37 3.74 1.91
C HIS A 490 20.69 3.16 2.42
N ASN A 491 20.67 2.47 3.57
CA ASN A 491 21.84 1.80 4.15
C ASN A 491 21.94 0.31 3.75
N GLY A 492 21.14 -0.15 2.79
CA GLY A 492 21.16 -1.52 2.29
C GLY A 492 20.79 -2.53 3.38
N CYS A 493 21.73 -3.39 3.76
CA CYS A 493 21.50 -4.39 4.81
C CYS A 493 21.55 -3.81 6.25
N ASN A 494 22.05 -2.59 6.45
CA ASN A 494 22.08 -1.95 7.76
C ASN A 494 20.83 -1.07 7.96
N ASN A 495 19.79 -1.64 8.57
CA ASN A 495 18.52 -0.97 8.78
C ASN A 495 18.40 -0.17 10.09
N ASN A 496 19.52 0.03 10.79
CA ASN A 496 19.62 0.86 11.98
C ASN A 496 20.72 1.92 11.80
N PRO A 497 20.39 3.13 11.30
CA PRO A 497 21.38 4.15 10.97
C PRO A 497 22.03 4.75 12.24
N THR A 498 23.30 5.14 12.14
CA THR A 498 23.93 6.02 13.15
C THR A 498 23.49 7.47 12.94
N VAL A 499 23.70 8.34 13.94
CA VAL A 499 23.40 9.79 13.85
C VAL A 499 23.96 10.42 12.58
N ARG A 500 25.25 10.16 12.27
CA ARG A 500 25.90 10.72 11.07
C ARG A 500 25.26 10.21 9.77
N GLN A 501 24.92 8.92 9.72
CA GLN A 501 24.25 8.33 8.56
C GLN A 501 22.86 8.95 8.38
N PHE A 502 22.09 9.09 9.45
CA PHE A 502 20.78 9.74 9.41
C PHE A 502 20.87 11.16 8.84
N VAL A 503 21.78 11.99 9.38
CA VAL A 503 22.03 13.37 8.90
C VAL A 503 22.32 13.39 7.40
N GLY A 504 23.21 12.51 6.94
CA GLY A 504 23.58 12.43 5.52
C GLY A 504 22.42 11.99 4.62
N ILE A 505 21.60 11.04 5.06
CA ILE A 505 20.45 10.54 4.31
C ILE A 505 19.32 11.56 4.28
N PHE A 506 19.02 12.20 5.41
CA PHE A 506 18.01 13.25 5.52
C PHE A 506 18.30 14.41 4.56
N LYS A 507 19.55 14.86 4.51
CA LYS A 507 20.00 15.85 3.51
C LYS A 507 19.72 15.42 2.09
N LYS A 508 20.04 14.17 1.74
CA LYS A 508 19.76 13.65 0.40
C LYS A 508 18.26 13.71 0.10
N ILE A 509 17.43 13.19 1.00
CA ILE A 509 15.96 13.13 0.85
C ILE A 509 15.36 14.50 0.52
N LEU A 510 15.82 15.58 1.17
CA LEU A 510 15.35 16.94 0.91
C LEU A 510 15.66 17.48 -0.50
N VAL A 511 16.67 16.93 -1.19
CA VAL A 511 17.09 17.36 -2.54
C VAL A 511 16.41 16.54 -3.64
N HIS A 512 15.77 15.41 -3.32
CA HIS A 512 15.38 14.45 -4.36
C HIS A 512 13.92 14.57 -4.79
N HIS A 513 13.75 14.57 -6.11
CA HIS A 513 12.50 14.77 -6.83
C HIS A 513 11.60 13.50 -6.88
N GLU A 514 12.20 12.30 -6.90
CA GLU A 514 11.49 11.04 -7.19
C GLU A 514 11.93 9.92 -6.25
N LEU A 515 11.43 9.92 -5.03
CA LEU A 515 11.60 8.77 -4.13
C LEU A 515 10.51 7.74 -4.43
N ARG A 516 10.86 6.66 -5.13
CA ARG A 516 10.04 5.45 -5.17
C ARG A 516 10.41 4.60 -3.95
N THR A 517 9.41 4.27 -3.14
CA THR A 517 9.61 3.36 -2.00
C THR A 517 9.58 1.92 -2.51
N ASP A 518 10.55 1.11 -2.08
CA ASP A 518 10.52 -0.33 -2.32
C ASP A 518 9.38 -0.96 -1.51
N ASN A 519 8.63 -1.90 -2.11
CA ASN A 519 7.41 -2.53 -1.58
C ASN A 519 7.61 -3.46 -0.35
N THR A 520 8.64 -3.22 0.48
CA THR A 520 9.08 -4.14 1.55
C THR A 520 8.85 -3.62 2.98
N GLY A 521 8.43 -2.36 3.15
CA GLY A 521 8.14 -1.73 4.45
C GLY A 521 6.85 -2.22 5.15
N ASN A 522 6.65 -1.82 6.41
CA ASN A 522 5.41 -2.10 7.16
C ASN A 522 4.21 -1.34 6.55
N CYS A 523 4.44 -0.10 6.11
CA CYS A 523 3.53 0.69 5.30
C CYS A 523 3.94 0.62 3.83
N ILE A 524 2.92 0.56 2.96
CA ILE A 524 3.07 0.52 1.50
C ILE A 524 2.57 1.87 0.99
N PRO A 525 3.29 2.56 0.07
CA PRO A 525 2.83 3.83 -0.47
C PRO A 525 1.43 3.67 -1.07
N GLN A 526 0.49 4.37 -0.46
CA GLN A 526 -0.92 4.29 -0.81
C GLN A 526 -1.32 5.37 -1.84
N GLU A 527 -0.50 6.42 -1.97
CA GLU A 527 -0.56 7.49 -2.98
C GLU A 527 0.88 8.04 -3.22
N ASN A 528 1.17 8.48 -4.45
CA ASN A 528 2.44 9.13 -4.78
C ASN A 528 2.41 10.62 -4.41
N ILE A 529 2.75 10.93 -3.16
CA ILE A 529 2.95 12.31 -2.70
C ILE A 529 4.44 12.64 -2.76
N SER A 530 4.79 13.57 -3.65
CA SER A 530 6.18 14.01 -3.84
C SER A 530 6.72 14.75 -2.61
N ILE A 531 8.02 14.62 -2.34
CA ILE A 531 8.65 15.48 -1.34
C ILE A 531 8.87 16.85 -1.98
N LEU A 532 8.40 17.93 -1.33
CA LEU A 532 8.62 19.29 -1.82
C LEU A 532 10.13 19.56 -1.85
N HIS A 533 10.59 20.00 -3.02
CA HIS A 533 12.01 20.11 -3.30
C HIS A 533 12.61 21.41 -2.76
N ILE A 534 13.78 21.32 -2.12
CA ILE A 534 14.59 22.48 -1.75
C ILE A 534 15.54 22.83 -2.90
N THR A 535 15.16 23.78 -3.75
CA THR A 535 16.00 24.24 -4.87
C THR A 535 17.14 25.13 -4.39
N SER A 536 18.39 24.74 -4.69
CA SER A 536 19.57 25.60 -4.52
C SER A 536 19.76 26.55 -5.72
N LYS A 537 18.69 27.26 -6.13
CA LYS A 537 18.55 28.13 -7.34
C LYS A 537 18.16 27.39 -8.63
N ILE A 538 16.85 27.17 -8.87
CA ILE A 538 16.28 26.81 -10.20
C ILE A 538 14.86 27.40 -10.33
N ASP A 539 14.53 27.82 -11.55
CA ASP A 539 13.25 28.35 -12.06
C ASP A 539 11.99 27.55 -11.61
N PRO A 540 10.96 28.21 -11.02
CA PRO A 540 9.71 27.59 -10.55
C PRO A 540 8.99 26.71 -11.58
N VAL A 541 9.11 27.00 -12.88
CA VAL A 541 8.45 26.23 -13.96
C VAL A 541 8.95 24.79 -14.04
N ASN A 542 10.24 24.56 -13.72
CA ASN A 542 10.82 23.22 -13.72
C ASN A 542 10.38 22.38 -12.51
N VAL A 543 10.05 23.01 -11.37
CA VAL A 543 9.54 22.31 -10.18
C VAL A 543 8.13 21.75 -10.42
N ILE A 544 7.31 22.46 -11.19
CA ILE A 544 5.93 22.08 -11.53
C ILE A 544 5.90 20.86 -12.47
N ASN A 545 6.68 20.90 -13.57
CA ASN A 545 6.70 19.81 -14.55
C ASN A 545 7.16 18.48 -13.98
N MET A 546 7.89 18.55 -12.87
CA MET A 546 8.53 17.42 -12.25
C MET A 546 7.59 16.86 -11.16
N THR A 547 6.93 17.71 -10.36
CA THR A 547 5.97 17.29 -9.30
C THR A 547 4.54 17.01 -9.79
N THR A 548 4.22 17.28 -11.05
CA THR A 548 2.92 16.96 -11.66
C THR A 548 2.93 15.52 -12.19
N PRO A 549 1.99 14.63 -11.80
CA PRO A 549 1.93 13.27 -12.32
C PRO A 549 1.76 13.29 -13.84
N SER A 550 2.78 12.89 -14.58
CA SER A 550 2.65 12.61 -16.01
C SER A 550 1.89 11.29 -16.16
N ILE A 551 0.71 11.35 -16.77
CA ILE A 551 -0.03 10.17 -17.20
C ILE A 551 0.73 9.60 -18.40
N GLN A 552 1.73 8.75 -18.14
CA GLN A 552 2.24 7.83 -19.14
C GLN A 552 1.67 6.44 -18.83
N HIS A 553 0.75 6.02 -19.70
CA HIS A 553 0.29 4.64 -19.78
C HIS A 553 1.47 3.73 -20.10
N VAL A 554 2.07 3.11 -19.08
CA VAL A 554 2.96 1.97 -19.28
C VAL A 554 2.09 0.72 -19.26
N LEU A 555 1.76 0.24 -20.45
CA LEU A 555 1.28 -1.12 -20.66
C LEU A 555 2.43 -2.08 -20.32
N PRO A 556 2.21 -3.16 -19.54
CA PRO A 556 3.23 -4.19 -19.37
C PRO A 556 3.31 -5.04 -20.64
N GLU A 557 4.41 -4.91 -21.37
CA GLU A 557 4.82 -5.87 -22.40
C GLU A 557 5.14 -7.21 -21.73
N ILE A 558 4.44 -8.26 -22.18
CA ILE A 558 4.66 -9.64 -21.75
C ILE A 558 5.77 -10.21 -22.64
N ASN A 559 6.94 -10.46 -22.06
CA ASN A 559 8.01 -11.20 -22.71
C ASN A 559 7.59 -12.67 -22.93
N ASN A 560 7.41 -13.04 -24.19
CA ASN A 560 7.27 -14.42 -24.64
C ASN A 560 8.66 -15.04 -24.77
N ASN A 561 9.10 -15.79 -23.75
CA ASN A 561 10.21 -16.72 -23.91
C ASN A 561 9.65 -18.07 -24.38
N LYS A 562 10.02 -18.45 -25.59
CA LYS A 562 9.88 -19.82 -26.12
C LYS A 562 10.88 -20.70 -25.38
N GLU A 563 10.41 -21.82 -24.81
CA GLU A 563 11.28 -22.92 -24.39
C GLU A 563 11.10 -24.06 -25.40
N ASP A 564 12.24 -24.45 -25.99
CA ASP A 564 12.39 -25.57 -26.89
C ASP A 564 12.39 -26.92 -26.13
N GLY A 565 11.84 -27.95 -26.79
CA GLY A 565 12.54 -29.23 -26.94
C GLY A 565 12.54 -30.26 -25.79
N SER A 566 11.51 -31.12 -25.80
CA SER A 566 11.54 -32.59 -25.68
C SER A 566 12.50 -33.31 -24.71
N ILE A 567 11.93 -34.06 -23.75
CA ILE A 567 12.30 -35.47 -23.45
C ILE A 567 11.00 -36.24 -23.12
N ILE A 568 10.70 -37.27 -23.90
CA ILE A 568 9.55 -38.17 -23.74
C ILE A 568 9.95 -39.28 -22.77
N ASP A 569 9.22 -39.43 -21.65
CA ASP A 569 9.47 -40.49 -20.67
C ASP A 569 8.28 -41.48 -20.64
N LYS A 570 8.56 -42.76 -20.93
CA LYS A 570 7.59 -43.83 -21.27
C LYS A 570 6.84 -44.43 -20.06
N ASN A 571 6.80 -43.74 -18.92
CA ASN A 571 6.20 -44.25 -17.67
C ASN A 571 4.79 -43.73 -17.35
N ILE A 572 4.19 -42.94 -18.25
CA ILE A 572 2.92 -42.24 -18.01
C ILE A 572 1.70 -43.19 -17.99
N ASP A 573 1.68 -44.25 -18.79
CA ASP A 573 0.44 -45.02 -18.98
C ASP A 573 -0.01 -45.84 -17.74
N ARG A 574 0.91 -46.43 -16.97
CA ARG A 574 0.55 -47.23 -15.78
C ARG A 574 -0.01 -46.40 -14.63
N ASP A 575 0.55 -45.22 -14.37
CA ASP A 575 0.08 -44.33 -13.30
C ASP A 575 -1.29 -43.72 -13.64
N THR A 576 -1.54 -43.44 -14.92
CA THR A 576 -2.81 -42.88 -15.40
C THR A 576 -3.94 -43.90 -15.25
N GLU A 577 -3.68 -45.16 -15.57
CA GLU A 577 -4.67 -46.24 -15.50
C GLU A 577 -5.05 -46.57 -14.04
N ARG A 578 -4.07 -46.58 -13.13
CA ARG A 578 -4.28 -46.72 -11.68
C ARG A 578 -5.17 -45.61 -11.10
N LEU A 579 -4.91 -44.35 -11.46
CA LEU A 579 -5.72 -43.20 -11.04
C LEU A 579 -7.14 -43.26 -11.62
N LEU A 580 -7.31 -43.70 -12.86
CA LEU A 580 -8.62 -43.87 -13.50
C LEU A 580 -9.43 -45.01 -12.88
N THR A 581 -8.79 -46.12 -12.48
CA THR A 581 -9.46 -47.19 -11.71
C THR A 581 -9.90 -46.73 -10.32
N LEU A 582 -9.10 -45.90 -9.65
CA LEU A 582 -9.52 -45.26 -8.40
C LEU A 582 -10.75 -44.38 -8.63
N ILE A 583 -10.74 -43.52 -9.67
CA ILE A 583 -11.88 -42.65 -10.02
C ILE A 583 -13.16 -43.46 -10.31
N LYS A 584 -13.07 -44.56 -11.06
CA LYS A 584 -14.23 -45.43 -11.36
C LYS A 584 -14.78 -46.15 -10.13
N ASN A 585 -13.90 -46.56 -9.21
CA ASN A 585 -14.30 -47.22 -7.96
C ASN A 585 -14.89 -46.25 -6.92
N PHE A 586 -14.68 -44.93 -7.08
CA PHE A 586 -15.31 -43.90 -6.23
C PHE A 586 -16.80 -43.65 -6.57
N ASP A 587 -17.25 -43.96 -7.79
CA ASP A 587 -18.63 -43.70 -8.23
C ASP A 587 -19.61 -44.87 -7.87
N THR A 588 -19.13 -46.02 -7.33
CA THR A 588 -19.96 -47.25 -7.18
C THR A 588 -20.19 -47.82 -5.78
N HIS A 589 -19.56 -47.33 -4.69
CA HIS A 589 -19.82 -47.87 -3.33
C HIS A 589 -19.98 -46.78 -2.24
N SER A 590 -21.18 -46.72 -1.65
CA SER A 590 -21.70 -45.67 -0.77
C SER A 590 -21.56 -45.94 0.74
N TYR A 591 -20.53 -46.64 1.23
CA TYR A 591 -20.46 -46.99 2.67
C TYR A 591 -19.11 -46.78 3.37
N VAL A 592 -18.15 -46.06 2.77
CA VAL A 592 -16.90 -45.68 3.46
C VAL A 592 -16.63 -44.18 3.27
N THR A 593 -16.56 -43.43 4.37
CA THR A 593 -16.15 -42.02 4.37
C THR A 593 -14.68 -41.91 3.97
N HIS A 594 -14.40 -41.61 2.70
CA HIS A 594 -13.05 -41.44 2.14
C HIS A 594 -12.74 -39.98 1.78
N PRO A 595 -11.45 -39.56 1.79
CA PRO A 595 -11.03 -38.14 1.88
C PRO A 595 -11.25 -37.26 0.64
N CYS A 596 -11.90 -37.76 -0.42
CA CYS A 596 -11.95 -37.11 -1.75
C CYS A 596 -13.33 -36.59 -2.16
N THR A 597 -14.31 -36.57 -1.26
CA THR A 597 -15.59 -35.89 -1.50
C THR A 597 -15.40 -34.37 -1.44
N VAL A 598 -16.00 -33.64 -2.38
CA VAL A 598 -16.03 -32.17 -2.36
C VAL A 598 -17.17 -31.81 -1.40
N SER A 599 -16.84 -31.11 -0.31
CA SER A 599 -17.87 -30.64 0.63
C SER A 599 -18.67 -29.50 0.01
N GLU A 600 -19.86 -29.24 0.54
CA GLU A 600 -20.70 -28.10 0.15
C GLU A 600 -19.93 -26.77 0.25
N ILE A 601 -19.06 -26.63 1.26
CA ILE A 601 -18.17 -25.46 1.41
C ILE A 601 -17.21 -25.38 0.22
N ALA A 602 -16.57 -26.49 -0.16
CA ALA A 602 -15.68 -26.52 -1.31
C ALA A 602 -16.41 -26.21 -2.62
N GLU A 603 -17.65 -26.69 -2.81
CA GLU A 603 -18.46 -26.38 -4.00
C GLU A 603 -18.74 -24.88 -4.14
N THR A 604 -19.08 -24.19 -3.04
CA THR A 604 -19.27 -22.72 -3.09
C THR A 604 -17.99 -21.95 -3.40
N ILE A 605 -16.83 -22.42 -2.92
CA ILE A 605 -15.53 -21.83 -3.26
C ILE A 605 -15.21 -22.07 -4.74
N ILE A 606 -15.45 -23.29 -5.24
CA ILE A 606 -15.23 -23.64 -6.64
C ILE A 606 -16.11 -22.80 -7.56
N SER A 607 -17.38 -22.59 -7.20
CA SER A 607 -18.29 -21.69 -7.92
C SER A 607 -17.74 -20.26 -8.01
N TYR A 608 -17.20 -19.73 -6.91
CA TYR A 608 -16.55 -18.42 -6.93
C TYR A 608 -15.30 -18.38 -7.82
N ILE A 609 -14.45 -19.41 -7.79
CA ILE A 609 -13.28 -19.51 -8.66
C ILE A 609 -13.71 -19.63 -10.14
N ALA A 610 -14.76 -20.39 -10.42
CA ALA A 610 -15.34 -20.55 -11.75
C ALA A 610 -15.78 -19.19 -12.33
N GLY A 611 -16.39 -18.31 -11.53
CA GLY A 611 -16.70 -16.94 -11.96
C GLY A 611 -15.44 -16.14 -12.37
N SER A 612 -14.32 -16.33 -11.67
CA SER A 612 -13.04 -15.72 -12.07
C SER A 612 -12.44 -16.35 -13.33
N VAL A 613 -12.67 -17.64 -13.58
CA VAL A 613 -12.27 -18.32 -14.82
C VAL A 613 -13.05 -17.73 -16.00
N VAL A 614 -14.38 -17.62 -15.87
CA VAL A 614 -15.24 -16.99 -16.89
C VAL A 614 -14.78 -15.56 -17.20
N ARG A 615 -14.52 -14.75 -16.17
CA ARG A 615 -14.02 -13.38 -16.34
C ARG A 615 -12.73 -13.29 -17.16
N PHE A 616 -11.85 -14.27 -17.00
CA PHE A 616 -10.59 -14.32 -17.75
C PHE A 616 -10.84 -14.74 -19.20
N LEU A 617 -11.66 -15.78 -19.41
CA LEU A 617 -12.01 -16.26 -20.73
C LEU A 617 -12.77 -15.21 -21.56
N GLN A 618 -13.60 -14.38 -20.94
CA GLN A 618 -14.27 -13.24 -21.60
C GLN A 618 -13.32 -12.23 -22.26
N ARG A 619 -12.07 -12.15 -21.80
CA ARG A 619 -11.07 -11.25 -22.38
C ARG A 619 -10.31 -11.88 -23.55
N GLU A 620 -10.35 -13.20 -23.66
CA GLU A 620 -9.59 -13.97 -24.65
C GLU A 620 -10.48 -14.53 -25.77
N ILE A 621 -11.70 -14.94 -25.45
CA ILE A 621 -12.67 -15.53 -26.38
C ILE A 621 -13.45 -14.43 -27.09
N LYS A 622 -13.50 -14.51 -28.43
CA LYS A 622 -14.24 -13.56 -29.28
C LYS A 622 -15.62 -14.06 -29.74
N CYS A 623 -15.89 -15.36 -29.60
CA CYS A 623 -17.15 -15.96 -30.06
C CYS A 623 -18.29 -15.66 -29.08
N GLU A 624 -19.30 -14.90 -29.52
CA GLU A 624 -20.43 -14.47 -28.67
C GLU A 624 -21.26 -15.64 -28.10
N TYR A 625 -21.47 -16.70 -28.89
CA TYR A 625 -22.20 -17.90 -28.43
C TYR A 625 -21.47 -18.61 -27.29
N CYS A 626 -20.15 -18.75 -27.40
CA CYS A 626 -19.32 -19.32 -26.34
C CYS A 626 -19.32 -18.45 -25.08
N LEU A 627 -19.31 -17.12 -25.24
CA LEU A 627 -19.40 -16.19 -24.11
C LEU A 627 -20.73 -16.30 -23.37
N LYS A 628 -21.86 -16.38 -24.10
CA LYS A 628 -23.19 -16.57 -23.50
C LYS A 628 -23.31 -17.91 -22.76
N ALA A 629 -22.66 -18.97 -23.24
CA ALA A 629 -22.70 -20.29 -22.63
C ALA A 629 -21.92 -20.39 -21.29
N LEU A 630 -21.01 -19.45 -21.02
CA LEU A 630 -20.20 -19.44 -19.80
C LEU A 630 -20.94 -18.82 -18.59
N GLU A 631 -22.01 -18.06 -18.81
CA GLU A 631 -22.74 -17.35 -17.75
C GLU A 631 -24.10 -17.98 -17.48
N SER A 632 -24.58 -17.87 -16.24
CA SER A 632 -25.98 -18.15 -15.89
C SER A 632 -26.74 -16.85 -15.64
N SER A 633 -27.99 -16.79 -16.11
CA SER A 633 -28.92 -15.70 -15.78
C SER A 633 -29.48 -15.81 -14.35
N THR A 634 -29.40 -17.00 -13.74
CA THR A 634 -29.92 -17.29 -12.40
C THR A 634 -28.81 -17.29 -11.34
N SER A 635 -29.10 -16.65 -10.22
CA SER A 635 -28.24 -16.46 -9.03
C SER A 635 -28.20 -17.68 -8.09
N SER A 636 -28.82 -18.80 -8.48
CA SER A 636 -29.46 -19.71 -7.52
C SER A 636 -28.53 -20.62 -6.69
N ASN A 637 -27.23 -20.76 -7.00
CA ASN A 637 -26.39 -21.76 -6.33
C ASN A 637 -25.10 -21.24 -5.66
N SER A 638 -24.85 -19.93 -5.62
CA SER A 638 -23.55 -19.41 -5.12
C SER A 638 -23.69 -18.33 -4.04
N SER A 639 -23.97 -18.77 -2.81
CA SER A 639 -24.05 -17.90 -1.62
C SER A 639 -22.81 -17.01 -1.45
N LEU A 640 -21.62 -17.50 -1.81
CA LEU A 640 -20.38 -16.73 -1.73
C LEU A 640 -20.31 -15.59 -2.77
N ILE A 641 -20.82 -15.80 -3.99
CA ILE A 641 -20.80 -14.75 -5.03
C ILE A 641 -21.81 -13.68 -4.68
N SER A 642 -23.03 -14.06 -4.26
CA SER A 642 -24.08 -13.09 -3.92
C SER A 642 -23.69 -12.21 -2.73
N ILE A 643 -23.12 -12.80 -1.66
CA ILE A 643 -22.69 -12.06 -0.47
C ILE A 643 -21.51 -11.12 -0.78
N LYS A 644 -20.55 -11.54 -1.63
CA LYS A 644 -19.38 -10.71 -1.95
C LYS A 644 -19.61 -9.73 -3.11
N SER A 645 -20.66 -9.91 -3.90
CA SER A 645 -20.87 -9.12 -5.10
C SER A 645 -21.26 -7.70 -4.73
N ARG A 646 -20.59 -6.74 -5.37
CA ARG A 646 -20.98 -5.32 -5.37
C ARG A 646 -21.53 -4.91 -6.75
N GLY A 647 -22.10 -5.87 -7.49
CA GLY A 647 -22.65 -5.67 -8.84
C GLY A 647 -21.72 -6.00 -10.00
N PHE A 648 -20.49 -6.47 -9.75
CA PHE A 648 -19.47 -6.70 -10.79
C PHE A 648 -18.92 -8.14 -10.84
N LEU A 649 -19.43 -9.05 -10.00
CA LEU A 649 -19.03 -10.46 -10.04
C LEU A 649 -19.88 -11.23 -11.05
N ILE A 650 -19.26 -12.18 -11.73
CA ILE A 650 -19.89 -13.00 -12.77
C ILE A 650 -20.39 -14.30 -12.15
N TYR A 651 -21.62 -14.68 -12.52
CA TYR A 651 -22.23 -15.96 -12.16
C TYR A 651 -21.91 -16.99 -13.27
N PRO A 652 -21.07 -18.00 -12.99
CA PRO A 652 -20.71 -19.00 -13.98
C PRO A 652 -21.87 -19.98 -14.23
N SER A 653 -21.94 -20.53 -15.45
CA SER A 653 -22.93 -21.56 -15.79
C SER A 653 -22.67 -22.88 -15.03
N SER A 654 -23.72 -23.71 -14.90
CA SER A 654 -23.65 -25.01 -14.23
C SER A 654 -22.57 -25.92 -14.81
N ASP A 655 -22.37 -25.87 -16.13
CA ASP A 655 -21.36 -26.65 -16.84
C ASP A 655 -19.94 -26.24 -16.44
N VAL A 656 -19.68 -24.92 -16.32
CA VAL A 656 -18.38 -24.41 -15.87
C VAL A 656 -18.10 -24.83 -14.43
N ILE A 657 -19.10 -24.74 -13.54
CA ILE A 657 -18.98 -25.20 -12.15
C ILE A 657 -18.66 -26.70 -12.12
N PHE A 658 -19.38 -27.52 -12.89
CA PHE A 658 -19.17 -28.96 -12.96
C PHE A 658 -17.75 -29.32 -13.43
N ILE A 659 -17.26 -28.68 -14.49
CA ILE A 659 -15.90 -28.88 -15.02
C ILE A 659 -14.86 -28.53 -13.95
N CYS A 660 -15.02 -27.39 -13.27
CA CYS A 660 -14.10 -26.98 -12.20
C CYS A 660 -14.14 -27.94 -11.00
N THR A 661 -15.32 -28.46 -10.65
CA THR A 661 -15.48 -29.44 -9.56
C THR A 661 -14.79 -30.76 -9.88
N LYS A 662 -14.93 -31.28 -11.12
CA LYS A 662 -14.19 -32.48 -11.55
C LYS A 662 -12.67 -32.23 -11.57
N ALA A 663 -12.22 -31.05 -12.01
CA ALA A 663 -10.81 -30.68 -11.96
C ALA A 663 -10.26 -30.62 -10.52
N GLU A 664 -10.98 -30.03 -9.57
CA GLU A 664 -10.55 -29.97 -8.17
C GLU A 664 -10.50 -31.37 -7.53
N LYS A 665 -11.46 -32.28 -7.84
CA LYS A 665 -11.42 -33.67 -7.37
C LYS A 665 -10.11 -34.36 -7.78
N ILE A 666 -9.73 -34.24 -9.05
CA ILE A 666 -8.48 -34.82 -9.58
C ILE A 666 -7.24 -34.19 -8.93
N ILE A 667 -7.22 -32.86 -8.75
CA ILE A 667 -6.12 -32.17 -8.08
C ILE A 667 -6.00 -32.63 -6.61
N LYS A 668 -7.12 -32.77 -5.88
CA LYS A 668 -7.13 -33.29 -4.50
C LYS A 668 -6.60 -34.72 -4.42
N MET A 669 -6.97 -35.59 -5.36
CA MET A 669 -6.42 -36.95 -5.44
C MET A 669 -4.90 -36.95 -5.66
N CYS A 670 -4.41 -36.18 -6.63
CA CYS A 670 -2.97 -36.09 -6.92
C CYS A 670 -2.19 -35.48 -5.74
N LEU A 671 -2.79 -34.50 -5.04
CA LEU A 671 -2.22 -33.93 -3.81
C LEU A 671 -2.13 -34.96 -2.70
N HIS A 672 -3.17 -35.78 -2.50
CA HIS A 672 -3.20 -36.83 -1.49
C HIS A 672 -2.09 -37.86 -1.76
N GLU A 673 -1.94 -38.32 -3.01
CA GLU A 673 -0.84 -39.21 -3.40
C GLU A 673 0.54 -38.60 -3.19
N SER A 674 0.66 -37.27 -3.27
CA SER A 674 1.91 -36.54 -3.06
C SER A 674 2.19 -36.23 -1.57
N GLY A 675 1.42 -36.78 -0.63
CA GLY A 675 1.57 -36.50 0.81
C GLY A 675 0.95 -35.18 1.27
N GLY A 676 0.04 -34.60 0.48
CA GLY A 676 -0.85 -33.49 0.84
C GLY A 676 -0.24 -32.09 0.88
N LYS A 677 1.10 -31.95 0.80
CA LYS A 677 1.79 -30.66 0.96
C LYS A 677 2.23 -30.01 -0.35
N PHE A 678 2.70 -30.81 -1.30
CA PHE A 678 3.17 -30.39 -2.61
C PHE A 678 2.67 -31.39 -3.65
N LEU A 679 2.67 -31.02 -4.91
CA LEU A 679 2.48 -31.97 -6.00
C LEU A 679 3.85 -32.53 -6.40
N LEU A 680 3.94 -33.86 -6.57
CA LEU A 680 5.12 -34.50 -7.13
C LEU A 680 5.39 -33.98 -8.55
N LYS A 681 6.66 -33.94 -8.97
CA LYS A 681 7.08 -33.47 -10.31
C LYS A 681 6.38 -34.21 -11.46
N LYS A 682 5.92 -35.43 -11.23
CA LYS A 682 5.18 -36.24 -12.22
C LYS A 682 3.80 -35.65 -12.59
N PHE A 683 3.20 -34.85 -11.70
CA PHE A 683 1.90 -34.20 -11.93
C PHE A 683 2.08 -32.85 -12.64
N SER A 684 2.53 -32.89 -13.90
CA SER A 684 2.61 -31.69 -14.74
C SER A 684 1.22 -31.11 -15.05
N ASP A 685 1.18 -29.86 -15.49
CA ASP A 685 -0.04 -29.21 -15.95
C ASP A 685 -0.72 -29.99 -17.09
N GLN A 686 0.06 -30.47 -18.06
CA GLN A 686 -0.42 -31.28 -19.18
C GLN A 686 -0.96 -32.64 -18.71
N PHE A 687 -0.33 -33.26 -17.71
CA PHE A 687 -0.80 -34.53 -17.15
C PHE A 687 -2.15 -34.37 -16.45
N LEU A 688 -2.30 -33.32 -15.61
CA LEU A 688 -3.56 -33.01 -14.95
C LEU A 688 -4.67 -32.67 -15.96
N MET A 689 -4.35 -31.89 -17.01
CA MET A 689 -5.28 -31.62 -18.11
C MET A 689 -5.82 -32.90 -18.74
N ASN A 690 -4.93 -33.85 -19.07
CA ASN A 690 -5.32 -35.10 -19.72
C ASN A 690 -6.19 -35.99 -18.82
N LEU A 691 -5.91 -36.03 -17.51
CA LEU A 691 -6.74 -36.74 -16.54
C LEU A 691 -8.15 -36.15 -16.45
N VAL A 692 -8.27 -34.82 -16.38
CA VAL A 692 -9.57 -34.15 -16.32
C VAL A 692 -10.34 -34.39 -17.61
N LYS A 693 -9.71 -34.23 -18.78
CA LYS A 693 -10.34 -34.53 -20.07
C LYS A 693 -10.87 -35.97 -20.10
N ARG A 694 -10.05 -36.96 -19.75
CA ARG A 694 -10.46 -38.38 -19.72
C ARG A 694 -11.66 -38.62 -18.78
N SER A 695 -11.73 -37.93 -17.65
CA SER A 695 -12.86 -38.03 -16.72
C SER A 695 -14.18 -37.39 -17.22
N LEU A 696 -14.09 -36.52 -18.23
CA LEU A 696 -15.24 -35.84 -18.83
C LEU A 696 -15.76 -36.54 -20.09
N ILE A 697 -14.98 -37.47 -20.68
CA ILE A 697 -15.39 -38.23 -21.88
C ILE A 697 -16.68 -39.03 -21.64
N SER A 698 -16.94 -39.47 -20.41
CA SER A 698 -18.18 -40.17 -20.04
C SER A 698 -19.41 -39.25 -19.90
N CYS A 699 -19.24 -37.93 -20.01
CA CYS A 699 -20.30 -36.94 -19.79
C CYS A 699 -20.76 -36.31 -21.12
N ASN A 700 -21.70 -36.97 -21.82
CA ASN A 700 -22.22 -36.55 -23.14
C ASN A 700 -23.08 -35.26 -23.18
N LEU A 701 -23.14 -34.46 -22.09
CA LEU A 701 -24.13 -33.39 -21.93
C LEU A 701 -23.57 -31.99 -21.61
N LEU A 702 -22.26 -31.75 -21.71
CA LEU A 702 -21.69 -30.42 -21.45
C LEU A 702 -22.04 -29.43 -22.56
N PHE A 703 -22.46 -28.22 -22.18
CA PHE A 703 -22.85 -27.13 -23.07
C PHE A 703 -23.92 -27.53 -24.09
N SER A 704 -25.03 -28.09 -23.62
CA SER A 704 -26.18 -28.48 -24.47
C SER A 704 -26.68 -27.35 -25.38
N ASN A 705 -26.55 -26.10 -24.92
CA ASN A 705 -26.97 -24.89 -25.64
C ASN A 705 -26.04 -24.51 -26.80
N LEU A 706 -24.89 -25.19 -26.95
CA LEU A 706 -23.96 -25.02 -28.08
C LEU A 706 -24.08 -26.12 -29.14
N LYS A 707 -25.03 -27.07 -29.00
CA LYS A 707 -25.20 -28.19 -29.95
C LYS A 707 -25.48 -27.69 -31.38
N ASP A 708 -26.37 -26.71 -31.54
CA ASP A 708 -26.69 -26.14 -32.85
C ASP A 708 -25.55 -25.27 -33.42
N HIS A 709 -24.79 -24.59 -32.55
CA HIS A 709 -23.61 -23.81 -32.93
C HIS A 709 -22.44 -24.70 -33.39
N ASN A 710 -22.28 -25.87 -32.77
CA ASN A 710 -21.29 -26.88 -33.16
C ASN A 710 -21.62 -27.59 -34.48
N ASN A 711 -22.91 -27.75 -34.82
CA ASN A 711 -23.33 -28.41 -36.06
C ASN A 711 -22.97 -27.61 -37.33
N ASN A 712 -22.69 -26.31 -37.19
CA ASN A 712 -22.25 -25.44 -38.28
C ASN A 712 -20.72 -25.42 -38.47
N GLN A 713 -19.96 -26.25 -37.75
CA GLN A 713 -18.50 -26.27 -37.75
C GLN A 713 -17.94 -27.61 -38.22
N SER A 714 -16.68 -27.62 -38.69
CA SER A 714 -16.00 -28.86 -39.07
C SER A 714 -15.87 -29.79 -37.86
N THR A 715 -15.93 -31.11 -38.06
CA THR A 715 -15.86 -32.12 -36.98
C THR A 715 -14.59 -32.05 -36.13
N LEU A 716 -13.55 -31.36 -36.62
CA LEU A 716 -12.25 -31.13 -35.96
C LEU A 716 -12.19 -29.82 -35.14
N GLU A 717 -13.19 -28.93 -35.29
CA GLU A 717 -13.22 -27.57 -34.71
C GLU A 717 -14.40 -27.37 -33.74
N SER A 718 -14.73 -28.37 -32.94
CA SER A 718 -15.83 -28.23 -31.96
C SER A 718 -15.49 -27.20 -30.89
N HIS A 719 -16.14 -26.03 -30.96
CA HIS A 719 -15.98 -24.96 -29.98
C HIS A 719 -16.25 -25.43 -28.54
N SER A 720 -17.17 -26.37 -28.31
CA SER A 720 -17.44 -26.89 -26.96
C SER A 720 -16.25 -27.66 -26.37
N ILE A 721 -15.50 -28.39 -27.21
CA ILE A 721 -14.28 -29.09 -26.78
C ILE A 721 -13.23 -28.05 -26.39
N TYR A 722 -12.88 -27.13 -27.29
CA TYR A 722 -11.88 -26.08 -27.01
C TYR A 722 -12.26 -25.19 -25.83
N LEU A 723 -13.55 -24.87 -25.66
CA LEU A 723 -14.06 -24.13 -24.52
C LEU A 723 -13.84 -24.90 -23.21
N THR A 724 -14.16 -26.20 -23.19
CA THR A 724 -13.89 -27.09 -22.05
C THR A 724 -12.40 -27.15 -21.73
N GLU A 725 -11.53 -27.28 -22.75
CA GLU A 725 -10.08 -27.28 -22.55
C GLU A 725 -9.58 -25.94 -21.95
N ALA A 726 -10.09 -24.81 -22.44
CA ALA A 726 -9.72 -23.49 -21.96
C ALA A 726 -10.09 -23.30 -20.48
N ILE A 727 -11.28 -23.77 -20.07
CA ILE A 727 -11.75 -23.74 -18.67
C ILE A 727 -10.81 -24.57 -17.78
N ILE A 728 -10.54 -25.82 -18.16
CA ILE A 728 -9.69 -26.73 -17.37
C ILE A 728 -8.29 -26.13 -17.24
N LYS A 729 -7.69 -25.67 -18.35
CA LYS A 729 -6.34 -25.10 -18.37
C LYS A 729 -6.24 -23.91 -17.43
N LYS A 730 -7.24 -23.04 -17.46
CA LYS A 730 -7.25 -21.86 -16.62
C LYS A 730 -7.43 -22.20 -15.14
N PHE A 731 -8.34 -23.11 -14.83
CA PHE A 731 -8.59 -23.55 -13.46
C PHE A 731 -7.35 -24.23 -12.85
N ILE A 732 -6.73 -25.19 -13.55
CA ILE A 732 -5.51 -25.87 -13.12
C ILE A 732 -4.39 -24.85 -12.84
N LYS A 733 -4.17 -23.88 -13.75
CA LYS A 733 -3.14 -22.85 -13.57
C LYS A 733 -3.35 -22.00 -12.31
N ILE A 734 -4.60 -21.55 -12.06
CA ILE A 734 -4.95 -20.81 -10.85
C ILE A 734 -4.67 -21.67 -9.61
N ARG A 735 -5.03 -22.95 -9.68
CA ARG A 735 -4.93 -23.85 -8.54
C ARG A 735 -3.49 -24.23 -8.20
N LEU A 736 -2.66 -24.52 -9.20
CA LEU A 736 -1.22 -24.77 -9.05
C LEU A 736 -0.51 -23.57 -8.43
N HIS A 737 -0.81 -22.36 -8.92
CA HIS A 737 -0.25 -21.13 -8.35
C HIS A 737 -0.59 -20.98 -6.87
N TYR A 738 -1.85 -21.25 -6.49
CA TYR A 738 -2.27 -21.18 -5.10
C TYR A 738 -1.62 -22.26 -4.21
N ILE A 739 -1.43 -23.50 -4.70
CA ILE A 739 -0.65 -24.55 -4.00
C ILE A 739 0.77 -24.07 -3.75
N CYS A 740 1.45 -23.56 -4.78
CA CYS A 740 2.82 -23.05 -4.67
C CYS A 740 2.92 -21.88 -3.69
N SER A 741 2.02 -20.90 -3.78
CA SER A 741 2.00 -19.74 -2.88
C SER A 741 1.84 -20.15 -1.41
N LYS A 742 1.01 -21.16 -1.11
CA LYS A 742 0.82 -21.70 0.26
C LYS A 742 2.11 -22.30 0.85
N THR A 743 2.99 -22.87 0.02
CA THR A 743 4.27 -23.44 0.48
C THR A 743 5.28 -22.35 0.85
N VAL A 744 5.40 -21.31 0.02
CA VAL A 744 6.31 -20.17 0.24
C VAL A 744 5.92 -19.40 1.51
N ASP A 745 4.64 -19.34 1.84
CA ASP A 745 4.16 -18.60 3.00
C ASP A 745 4.60 -19.20 4.35
N LYS A 746 5.06 -20.45 4.43
CA LYS A 746 5.42 -21.11 5.70
C LYS A 746 6.83 -20.81 6.20
N SER A 747 7.74 -20.29 5.36
CA SER A 747 9.11 -19.96 5.77
C SER A 747 9.23 -18.48 6.20
N ILE A 748 9.20 -18.21 7.50
CA ILE A 748 9.69 -16.93 8.03
C ILE A 748 11.14 -17.15 8.46
N SER A 749 12.07 -16.40 7.87
CA SER A 749 13.47 -16.41 8.31
C SER A 749 13.61 -15.81 9.70
N ASP A 750 14.34 -16.46 10.61
CA ASP A 750 14.65 -15.96 11.95
C ASP A 750 15.29 -14.56 11.94
N ARG A 751 16.03 -14.23 10.86
CA ARG A 751 16.60 -12.90 10.65
C ARG A 751 15.54 -11.80 10.65
N GLN A 752 14.38 -12.04 10.04
CA GLN A 752 13.27 -11.07 10.02
C GLN A 752 12.66 -10.87 11.41
N LYS A 753 12.69 -11.89 12.27
CA LYS A 753 12.18 -11.82 13.65
C LYS A 753 13.09 -10.98 14.54
N PHE A 754 14.40 -11.25 14.54
CA PHE A 754 15.36 -10.51 15.36
C PHE A 754 15.51 -9.05 14.94
N THR A 755 15.49 -8.78 13.64
CA THR A 755 15.50 -7.41 13.11
C THR A 755 14.38 -6.54 13.69
N LYS A 756 13.17 -7.10 13.83
CA LYS A 756 12.01 -6.37 14.32
C LYS A 756 12.03 -6.14 15.83
N LEU A 757 12.56 -7.08 16.58
CA LEU A 757 12.75 -6.91 18.03
C LEU A 757 13.71 -5.75 18.32
N ILE A 758 14.71 -5.55 17.47
CA ILE A 758 15.65 -4.43 17.60
C ILE A 758 14.98 -3.10 17.20
N GLN A 759 14.25 -3.06 16.09
CA GLN A 759 13.63 -1.83 15.54
C GLN A 759 12.39 -1.33 16.28
N HIS A 760 11.80 -2.15 17.14
CA HIS A 760 10.53 -1.87 17.82
C HIS A 760 10.58 -2.29 19.28
N LYS A 761 11.75 -2.24 19.93
CA LYS A 761 11.93 -2.72 21.31
C LYS A 761 11.03 -1.95 22.31
N HIS A 762 10.60 -0.74 21.93
CA HIS A 762 9.87 0.20 22.76
C HIS A 762 8.37 0.35 22.40
N GLN A 763 7.84 -0.45 21.45
CA GLN A 763 6.41 -0.48 21.02
C GLN A 763 5.75 -1.84 21.35
#